data_AF-A0A7D6VTU3-F1
#
_entry.id   AF-A0A7D6VTU3-F1
#
_cell.length_a   1.000
_cell.length_b   1.000
_cell.length_c   1.000
_cell.angle_alpha   90.00
_cell.angle_beta   90.00
_cell.angle_gamma   90.00
#
_symmetry.space_group_name_H-M   'P 1'
#
loop_
_entity.id
_entity.type
_entity.pdbx_description
1 polymer ?
#
loop_
_entity_poly.entity_id
_entity_poly.type
_entity_poly.pdbx_seq_one_letter_code
_entity_poly.pdbx_strand_id
1 'polypeptide(L)'
;MNLVTIDSKLMILLMKLEDKEYFKLEELAQYLEVSTRTIRNYIKQLNEILAEDIAQVENNKYRGYRLLKYDKEKFEEIRKKHINDKINCKFLITSTDRSSYIIKKFISEENTFKTDDLAEELNVSRTTLINDLKKIAHILTNFNIQIKGKTNDGISLQGNEINKRLFFIYFLCKGFEKESMHSNNWTFISEDIYKDLESQLIDLFKNNNYKISDEVLRNILSFIMILLVRIKQQKYIKKLDEKHKELIYTDDFKLAQKIGDLISKKMSIGLSENEVIYLTLPLMGRYSPVKNADSEIKITPAIKRLVDEIRDEIYNQMGLDISEDKDMCENLKYHLNFAINRIIFNLPIHNPLIEDIKRYYPFPYTLAKVAAKIIEGFYGVRVIEDEVGYIALHFGSYVERRNNKYYSIKNIALICGTGIGTAKLLDIKLRKLLGDNKKIDTYSDLEVSEELLNNYDIIFTTVDIHYELKPIVIKLNAIFSDSQIVKEIERKYNLKNSNTSYEGYDKPFIHLSIPQEQFFIIKRKEYVSAIDYMVNNLSEVLTLDKDFKKRLIERENKSPTAFDNYVGLPHAVNYGSDKFSISMGILEEPIVWGKNEVRLIIMLIVPDENNIDPDMVISVYEEILKICQNKKFIEELCKVRSYKEFLDLNRKEKF
;
A
#
# COMPACT_ATOMS: atom_id res chain seq x y z
N MET A 1 -12.73 -43.55 -34.36
CA MET A 1 -12.49 -42.10 -34.25
C MET A 1 -11.20 -41.92 -33.46
N ASN A 2 -10.16 -41.35 -34.08
CA ASN A 2 -8.86 -41.11 -33.43
C ASN A 2 -9.06 -40.21 -32.20
N LEU A 3 -8.49 -40.63 -31.06
CA LEU A 3 -8.60 -39.97 -29.76
C LEU A 3 -7.82 -38.64 -29.79
N VAL A 4 -8.52 -37.52 -29.99
CA VAL A 4 -7.97 -36.18 -29.75
C VAL A 4 -8.15 -35.88 -28.27
N THR A 5 -7.08 -35.91 -27.49
CA THR A 5 -7.07 -35.49 -26.09
C THR A 5 -7.19 -33.97 -26.00
N ILE A 6 -8.14 -33.46 -25.22
CA ILE A 6 -8.30 -32.02 -24.99
C ILE A 6 -7.15 -31.51 -24.11
N ASP A 7 -6.37 -30.55 -24.62
CA ASP A 7 -5.35 -29.82 -23.85
C ASP A 7 -6.00 -29.14 -22.62
N SER A 8 -5.31 -29.14 -21.49
CA SER A 8 -5.69 -28.39 -20.27
C SER A 8 -6.15 -26.95 -20.53
N LYS A 9 -5.53 -26.24 -21.48
CA LYS A 9 -5.86 -24.85 -21.81
C LYS A 9 -7.18 -24.71 -22.56
N LEU A 10 -7.50 -25.70 -23.41
CA LEU A 10 -8.78 -25.77 -24.12
C LEU A 10 -9.93 -26.05 -23.14
N MET A 11 -9.71 -26.95 -22.17
CA MET A 11 -10.70 -27.24 -21.13
C MET A 11 -11.03 -26.02 -20.26
N ILE A 12 -10.03 -25.22 -19.88
CA ILE A 12 -10.32 -24.00 -19.12
C ILE A 12 -10.99 -22.94 -19.96
N LEU A 13 -10.57 -22.78 -21.22
CA LEU A 13 -11.29 -21.89 -22.12
C LEU A 13 -12.77 -22.30 -22.19
N LEU A 14 -13.05 -23.60 -22.30
CA LEU A 14 -14.42 -24.13 -22.28
C LEU A 14 -15.15 -23.79 -20.99
N MET A 15 -14.57 -24.12 -19.83
CA MET A 15 -15.17 -23.82 -18.51
C MET A 15 -15.41 -22.33 -18.33
N LYS A 16 -14.45 -21.49 -18.74
CA LYS A 16 -14.57 -20.04 -18.63
C LYS A 16 -15.73 -19.50 -19.48
N LEU A 17 -15.91 -20.06 -20.68
CA LEU A 17 -17.03 -19.73 -21.55
C LEU A 17 -18.38 -20.22 -21.00
N GLU A 18 -18.42 -21.07 -19.96
CA GLU A 18 -19.65 -21.42 -19.24
C GLU A 18 -20.05 -20.38 -18.18
N ASP A 19 -19.12 -19.52 -17.71
CA ASP A 19 -19.37 -18.57 -16.62
C ASP A 19 -20.34 -17.43 -17.01
N LYS A 20 -20.34 -17.02 -18.28
CA LYS A 20 -21.12 -15.89 -18.80
C LYS A 20 -21.50 -16.11 -20.26
N GLU A 21 -22.56 -15.45 -20.71
CA GLU A 21 -23.08 -15.60 -22.07
C GLU A 21 -22.12 -15.05 -23.14
N TYR A 22 -21.39 -13.95 -22.88
CA TYR A 22 -20.43 -13.38 -23.84
C TYR A 22 -19.13 -12.95 -23.16
N PHE A 23 -18.03 -13.14 -23.88
CA PHE A 23 -16.69 -12.68 -23.49
C PHE A 23 -16.02 -11.87 -24.61
N LYS A 24 -15.37 -10.76 -24.24
CA LYS A 24 -14.46 -10.09 -25.19
C LYS A 24 -13.21 -10.94 -25.39
N LEU A 25 -12.60 -10.85 -26.57
CA LEU A 25 -11.41 -11.63 -26.89
C LEU A 25 -10.23 -11.27 -25.97
N GLU A 26 -10.12 -9.99 -25.62
CA GLU A 26 -9.11 -9.45 -24.72
C GLU A 26 -9.30 -9.98 -23.29
N GLU A 27 -10.55 -10.17 -22.85
CA GLU A 27 -10.87 -10.73 -21.53
C GLU A 27 -10.42 -12.20 -21.43
N LEU A 28 -10.68 -13.01 -22.46
CA LEU A 28 -10.22 -14.40 -22.54
C LEU A 28 -8.68 -14.48 -22.61
N ALA A 29 -8.07 -13.58 -23.37
CA ALA A 29 -6.61 -13.49 -23.52
C ALA A 29 -5.93 -13.11 -22.20
N GLN A 30 -6.48 -12.13 -21.49
CA GLN A 30 -6.02 -11.71 -20.17
C GLN A 30 -6.18 -12.82 -19.14
N TYR A 31 -7.33 -13.51 -19.12
CA TYR A 31 -7.60 -14.59 -18.17
C TYR A 31 -6.63 -15.78 -18.33
N LEU A 32 -6.28 -16.14 -19.56
CA LEU A 32 -5.35 -17.25 -19.85
C LEU A 32 -3.88 -16.81 -19.96
N GLU A 33 -3.56 -15.53 -19.75
CA GLU A 33 -2.21 -14.95 -19.92
C GLU A 33 -1.57 -15.25 -21.29
N VAL A 34 -2.36 -15.22 -22.37
CA VAL A 34 -1.89 -15.48 -23.74
C VAL A 34 -2.31 -14.36 -24.70
N SER A 35 -1.74 -14.35 -25.90
CA SER A 35 -2.15 -13.38 -26.93
C SER A 35 -3.58 -13.66 -27.43
N THR A 36 -4.28 -12.63 -27.91
CA THR A 36 -5.58 -12.78 -28.58
C THR A 36 -5.52 -13.71 -29.80
N ARG A 37 -4.36 -13.76 -30.48
CA ARG A 37 -4.08 -14.72 -31.56
C ARG A 37 -4.11 -16.16 -31.04
N THR A 38 -3.54 -16.41 -29.86
CA THR A 38 -3.54 -17.74 -29.23
C THR A 38 -4.96 -18.16 -28.84
N ILE A 39 -5.77 -17.25 -28.30
CA ILE A 39 -7.18 -17.55 -27.98
C ILE A 39 -7.96 -17.94 -29.24
N ARG A 40 -7.79 -17.23 -30.36
CA ARG A 40 -8.45 -17.62 -31.62
C ARG A 40 -8.07 -19.03 -32.08
N ASN A 41 -6.80 -19.41 -31.91
CA ASN A 41 -6.35 -20.78 -32.20
C ASN A 41 -6.98 -21.80 -31.24
N TYR A 42 -7.07 -21.48 -29.95
CA TYR A 42 -7.74 -22.34 -28.97
C TYR A 42 -9.22 -22.52 -29.27
N ILE A 43 -9.93 -21.44 -29.62
CA ILE A 43 -11.34 -21.51 -30.04
C ILE A 43 -11.49 -22.41 -31.27
N LYS A 44 -10.59 -22.30 -32.24
CA LYS A 44 -10.59 -23.16 -33.43
C LYS A 44 -10.44 -24.64 -33.05
N GLN A 45 -9.44 -24.98 -32.23
CA GLN A 45 -9.21 -26.34 -31.76
C GLN A 45 -10.38 -26.86 -30.93
N LEU A 46 -10.96 -26.01 -30.08
CA LEU A 46 -12.12 -26.35 -29.27
C LEU A 46 -13.33 -26.70 -30.14
N ASN A 47 -13.59 -25.92 -31.20
CA ASN A 47 -14.68 -26.20 -32.13
C ASN A 47 -14.46 -27.49 -32.93
N GLU A 48 -13.21 -27.81 -33.28
CA GLU A 48 -12.85 -29.09 -33.92
C GLU A 48 -13.13 -30.29 -32.99
N ILE A 49 -12.94 -30.12 -31.68
CA ILE A 49 -13.15 -31.15 -30.66
C ILE A 49 -14.63 -31.31 -30.32
N LEU A 50 -15.35 -30.19 -30.15
CA LEU A 50 -16.74 -30.20 -29.73
C LEU A 50 -17.67 -30.71 -30.83
N ALA A 51 -17.26 -30.61 -32.11
CA ALA A 51 -18.09 -30.85 -33.29
C ALA A 51 -19.32 -29.91 -33.40
N GLU A 52 -19.55 -29.37 -34.59
CA GLU A 52 -20.54 -28.31 -34.82
C GLU A 52 -21.99 -28.71 -34.50
N ASP A 53 -22.29 -30.01 -34.49
CA ASP A 53 -23.60 -30.57 -34.17
C ASP A 53 -23.86 -30.73 -32.66
N ILE A 54 -22.83 -30.58 -31.82
CA ILE A 54 -22.93 -30.74 -30.36
C ILE A 54 -22.77 -29.39 -29.66
N ALA A 55 -21.66 -28.69 -29.89
CA ALA A 55 -21.41 -27.37 -29.33
C ALA A 55 -20.38 -26.57 -30.14
N GLN A 56 -20.51 -25.25 -30.14
CA GLN A 56 -19.59 -24.37 -30.86
C GLN A 56 -19.38 -23.05 -30.13
N VAL A 57 -18.15 -22.56 -30.15
CA VAL A 57 -17.81 -21.20 -29.75
C VAL A 57 -17.83 -20.30 -30.97
N GLU A 58 -18.79 -19.38 -30.99
CA GLU A 58 -18.97 -18.43 -32.09
C GLU A 58 -18.65 -16.99 -31.68
N ASN A 59 -18.32 -16.16 -32.66
CA ASN A 59 -18.04 -14.74 -32.46
C ASN A 59 -19.26 -13.89 -32.86
N ASN A 60 -19.86 -13.21 -31.89
CA ASN A 60 -20.86 -12.18 -32.13
C ASN A 60 -20.17 -10.82 -32.34
N LYS A 61 -20.35 -10.21 -33.52
CA LYS A 61 -19.68 -8.96 -33.95
C LYS A 61 -19.69 -7.80 -32.94
N TYR A 62 -20.68 -7.74 -32.05
CA TYR A 62 -20.83 -6.63 -31.09
C TYR A 62 -20.64 -7.02 -29.63
N ARG A 63 -20.87 -8.29 -29.28
CA ARG A 63 -20.86 -8.77 -27.89
C ARG A 63 -19.65 -9.64 -27.55
N GLY A 64 -18.95 -10.17 -28.55
CA GLY A 64 -17.80 -11.06 -28.37
C GLY A 64 -18.16 -12.54 -28.53
N TYR A 65 -17.38 -13.41 -27.92
CA TYR A 65 -17.46 -14.86 -28.07
C TYR A 65 -18.45 -15.49 -27.10
N ARG A 66 -19.23 -16.48 -27.57
CA ARG A 66 -20.16 -17.27 -26.76
C ARG A 66 -20.08 -18.75 -27.07
N LEU A 67 -20.35 -19.59 -26.08
CA LEU A 67 -20.51 -21.04 -26.25
C LEU A 67 -21.98 -21.39 -26.51
N LEU A 68 -22.26 -21.94 -27.68
CA LEU A 68 -23.55 -22.52 -28.03
C LEU A 68 -23.51 -24.03 -27.80
N LYS A 69 -24.54 -24.55 -27.13
CA LYS A 69 -24.72 -25.99 -26.85
C LYS A 69 -25.97 -26.46 -27.58
N TYR A 70 -25.79 -27.18 -28.68
CA TYR A 70 -26.88 -27.70 -29.52
C TYR A 70 -27.42 -29.03 -28.96
N ASP A 71 -26.52 -29.93 -28.55
CA ASP A 71 -26.84 -31.20 -27.90
C ASP A 71 -26.25 -31.21 -26.48
N LYS A 72 -27.09 -30.88 -25.49
CA LYS A 72 -26.66 -30.73 -24.10
C LYS A 72 -26.21 -32.05 -23.48
N GLU A 73 -26.80 -33.17 -23.84
CA GLU A 73 -26.47 -34.48 -23.24
C GLU A 73 -25.11 -34.95 -23.73
N LYS A 74 -24.86 -34.91 -25.04
CA LYS A 74 -23.53 -35.25 -25.60
C LYS A 74 -22.44 -34.27 -25.17
N PHE A 75 -22.78 -32.98 -25.05
CA PHE A 75 -21.84 -32.00 -24.51
C PHE A 75 -21.40 -32.36 -23.08
N GLU A 76 -22.33 -32.75 -22.20
CA GLU A 76 -21.99 -33.19 -20.85
C GLU A 76 -21.21 -34.51 -20.82
N GLU A 77 -21.41 -35.41 -21.78
CA GLU A 77 -20.58 -36.61 -21.91
C GLU A 77 -19.13 -36.27 -22.29
N ILE A 78 -18.92 -35.40 -23.28
CA ILE A 78 -17.58 -34.90 -23.67
C ILE A 78 -16.94 -34.19 -22.46
N ARG A 79 -17.70 -33.33 -21.79
CA ARG A 79 -17.25 -32.58 -20.61
C ARG A 79 -16.82 -33.53 -19.48
N LYS A 80 -17.65 -34.50 -19.09
CA LYS A 80 -17.33 -35.47 -18.02
C LYS A 80 -16.16 -36.38 -18.38
N LYS A 81 -16.09 -36.84 -19.63
CA LYS A 81 -15.00 -37.70 -20.12
C LYS A 81 -13.64 -37.02 -20.03
N HIS A 82 -13.57 -35.71 -20.32
CA HIS A 82 -12.31 -34.96 -20.27
C HIS A 82 -12.02 -34.28 -18.93
N ILE A 83 -13.03 -34.09 -18.07
CA ILE A 83 -12.84 -33.61 -16.70
C ILE A 83 -12.28 -34.74 -15.81
N ASN A 84 -12.87 -35.94 -15.83
CA ASN A 84 -12.48 -37.01 -14.91
C ASN A 84 -11.03 -37.51 -15.09
N ASP A 85 -10.48 -37.48 -16.30
CA ASP A 85 -9.09 -37.87 -16.56
C ASP A 85 -8.05 -36.83 -16.07
N LYS A 86 -8.48 -35.64 -15.62
CA LYS A 86 -7.59 -34.53 -15.24
C LYS A 86 -7.91 -33.86 -13.90
N ILE A 87 -8.84 -34.37 -13.09
CA ILE A 87 -9.15 -33.83 -11.75
C ILE A 87 -7.90 -33.76 -10.82
N ASN A 88 -6.87 -34.58 -11.06
CA ASN A 88 -5.60 -34.50 -10.31
C ASN A 88 -4.60 -33.45 -10.85
N CYS A 89 -4.82 -32.87 -12.03
CA CYS A 89 -4.05 -31.74 -12.53
C CYS A 89 -4.79 -30.44 -12.15
N LYS A 90 -4.63 -29.97 -10.90
CA LYS A 90 -4.92 -28.56 -10.59
C LYS A 90 -4.27 -27.70 -11.67
N PHE A 91 -5.06 -26.90 -12.34
CA PHE A 91 -4.73 -26.24 -13.59
C PHE A 91 -3.48 -25.33 -13.51
N LEU A 92 -2.30 -25.85 -13.91
CA LEU A 92 -1.02 -25.13 -13.91
C LEU A 92 -0.85 -24.21 -15.14
N ILE A 93 -1.80 -23.30 -15.35
CA ILE A 93 -1.94 -22.59 -16.63
C ILE A 93 -1.31 -21.22 -16.62
N THR A 94 -1.46 -20.48 -15.52
CA THR A 94 -0.80 -19.19 -15.41
C THR A 94 0.67 -19.41 -15.07
N SER A 95 1.51 -18.42 -15.38
CA SER A 95 2.90 -18.42 -14.90
C SER A 95 2.95 -18.50 -13.37
N THR A 96 1.95 -17.93 -12.70
CA THR A 96 1.73 -17.97 -11.27
C THR A 96 1.49 -19.41 -10.78
N ASP A 97 0.54 -20.15 -11.37
CA ASP A 97 0.23 -21.52 -10.96
C ASP A 97 1.43 -22.46 -11.15
N ARG A 98 2.14 -22.33 -12.28
CA ARG A 98 3.37 -23.10 -12.52
C ARG A 98 4.46 -22.74 -11.51
N SER A 99 4.65 -21.46 -11.24
CA SER A 99 5.61 -21.02 -10.22
C SER A 99 5.27 -21.61 -8.86
N SER A 100 3.97 -21.66 -8.52
CA SER A 100 3.48 -22.29 -7.30
C SER A 100 3.83 -23.76 -7.22
N TYR A 101 3.62 -24.49 -8.32
CA TYR A 101 3.97 -25.89 -8.40
C TYR A 101 5.48 -26.13 -8.26
N ILE A 102 6.29 -25.37 -8.98
CA ILE A 102 7.75 -25.47 -8.93
C ILE A 102 8.26 -25.25 -7.50
N ILE A 103 7.71 -24.26 -6.79
CA ILE A 103 8.09 -23.96 -5.41
C ILE A 103 7.64 -25.07 -4.46
N LYS A 104 6.42 -25.61 -4.62
CA LYS A 104 5.96 -26.80 -3.87
C LYS A 104 6.86 -28.00 -4.08
N LYS A 105 7.36 -28.20 -5.30
CA LYS A 105 8.34 -29.26 -5.61
C LYS A 105 9.65 -29.04 -4.83
N PHE A 106 10.16 -27.80 -4.81
CA PHE A 106 11.33 -27.45 -3.97
C PHE A 106 11.11 -27.62 -2.47
N ILE A 107 9.88 -27.43 -1.98
CA ILE A 107 9.52 -27.66 -0.56
C ILE A 107 9.44 -29.16 -0.26
N SER A 108 8.87 -29.96 -1.17
CA SER A 108 8.47 -31.35 -0.90
C SER A 108 9.54 -32.38 -1.23
N GLU A 109 10.37 -32.15 -2.24
CA GLU A 109 11.36 -33.13 -2.69
C GLU A 109 12.70 -33.00 -1.97
N GLU A 110 13.30 -34.15 -1.64
CA GLU A 110 14.53 -34.23 -0.85
C GLU A 110 15.78 -33.76 -1.60
N ASN A 111 15.73 -33.71 -2.95
CA ASN A 111 16.89 -33.54 -3.83
C ASN A 111 16.56 -32.81 -5.16
N THR A 112 17.60 -32.64 -5.99
CA THR A 112 17.55 -32.03 -7.32
C THR A 112 16.58 -32.76 -8.26
N PHE A 113 15.89 -32.00 -9.12
CA PHE A 113 15.04 -32.55 -10.19
C PHE A 113 15.49 -32.06 -11.56
N LYS A 114 15.34 -32.88 -12.60
CA LYS A 114 15.73 -32.47 -13.97
C LYS A 114 14.73 -31.47 -14.54
N THR A 115 15.26 -30.55 -15.34
CA THR A 115 14.45 -29.50 -15.97
C THR A 115 13.52 -30.06 -17.03
N ASP A 116 13.94 -31.14 -17.70
CA ASP A 116 13.14 -31.75 -18.77
C ASP A 116 11.96 -32.55 -18.18
N ASP A 117 12.20 -33.35 -17.12
CA ASP A 117 11.13 -34.05 -16.37
C ASP A 117 10.09 -33.06 -15.81
N LEU A 118 10.55 -31.91 -15.29
CA LEU A 118 9.65 -30.87 -14.79
C LEU A 118 8.87 -30.18 -15.91
N ALA A 119 9.46 -30.01 -17.08
CA ALA A 119 8.77 -29.44 -18.23
C ALA A 119 7.66 -30.37 -18.74
N GLU A 120 7.93 -31.68 -18.74
CA GLU A 120 6.96 -32.73 -19.07
C GLU A 120 5.82 -32.78 -18.05
N GLU A 121 6.14 -32.80 -16.76
CA GLU A 121 5.14 -32.80 -15.67
C GLU A 121 4.23 -31.57 -15.71
N LEU A 122 4.79 -30.40 -16.01
CA LEU A 122 4.04 -29.15 -16.17
C LEU A 122 3.32 -29.04 -17.52
N ASN A 123 3.54 -29.98 -18.46
CA ASN A 123 3.07 -29.92 -19.85
C ASN A 123 3.43 -28.61 -20.56
N VAL A 124 4.68 -28.14 -20.42
CA VAL A 124 5.17 -26.91 -21.05
C VAL A 124 6.48 -27.11 -21.80
N SER A 125 6.77 -26.21 -22.75
CA SER A 125 8.06 -26.19 -23.41
C SER A 125 9.18 -25.84 -22.42
N ARG A 126 10.40 -26.34 -22.69
CA ARG A 126 11.60 -25.99 -21.93
C ARG A 126 11.82 -24.47 -21.84
N THR A 127 11.54 -23.74 -22.91
CA THR A 127 11.65 -22.27 -22.96
C THR A 127 10.66 -21.60 -21.99
N THR A 128 9.43 -22.09 -21.91
CA THR A 128 8.41 -21.60 -20.96
C THR A 128 8.87 -21.81 -19.52
N LEU A 129 9.34 -23.02 -19.19
CA LEU A 129 9.85 -23.35 -17.86
C LEU A 129 11.05 -22.48 -17.48
N ILE A 130 11.99 -22.25 -18.39
CA ILE A 130 13.15 -21.38 -18.14
C ILE A 130 12.70 -19.95 -17.81
N ASN A 131 11.68 -19.42 -18.49
CA ASN A 131 11.15 -18.09 -18.20
C ASN A 131 10.47 -18.04 -16.83
N ASP A 132 9.72 -19.07 -16.45
CA ASP A 132 9.13 -19.16 -15.10
C ASP A 132 10.23 -19.28 -14.02
N LEU A 133 11.26 -20.10 -14.23
CA LEU A 133 12.42 -20.23 -13.34
C LEU A 133 13.20 -18.90 -13.20
N LYS A 134 13.31 -18.09 -14.26
CA LYS A 134 13.91 -16.74 -14.18
C LYS A 134 13.11 -15.81 -13.28
N LYS A 135 11.78 -15.86 -13.33
CA LYS A 135 10.91 -15.07 -12.43
C LYS A 135 11.11 -15.48 -10.98
N ILE A 136 11.13 -16.80 -10.71
CA ILE A 136 11.40 -17.33 -9.38
C ILE A 136 12.80 -16.91 -8.91
N ALA A 137 13.82 -17.03 -9.77
CA ALA A 137 15.19 -16.65 -9.46
C ALA A 137 15.32 -15.17 -9.06
N HIS A 138 14.56 -14.27 -9.69
CA HIS A 138 14.53 -12.85 -9.31
C HIS A 138 13.94 -12.62 -7.90
N ILE A 139 12.96 -13.41 -7.48
CA ILE A 139 12.41 -13.32 -6.11
C ILE A 139 13.43 -13.88 -5.11
N LEU A 140 14.10 -14.99 -5.46
CA LEU A 140 15.08 -15.68 -4.62
C LEU A 140 16.29 -14.81 -4.27
N THR A 141 16.66 -13.83 -5.11
CA THR A 141 17.77 -12.92 -4.80
C THR A 141 17.52 -12.10 -3.53
N ASN A 142 16.27 -11.76 -3.23
CA ASN A 142 15.93 -11.01 -2.00
C ASN A 142 16.19 -11.84 -0.72
N PHE A 143 16.29 -13.16 -0.84
CA PHE A 143 16.57 -14.09 0.25
C PHE A 143 18.00 -14.62 0.22
N ASN A 144 18.86 -14.12 -0.67
CA ASN A 144 20.21 -14.67 -0.91
C ASN A 144 20.18 -16.16 -1.26
N ILE A 145 19.22 -16.57 -2.08
CA ILE A 145 19.08 -17.94 -2.61
C ILE A 145 19.30 -17.93 -4.11
N GLN A 146 19.88 -19.01 -4.64
CA GLN A 146 20.09 -19.20 -6.07
C GLN A 146 19.57 -20.56 -6.52
N ILE A 147 19.03 -20.61 -7.74
CA ILE A 147 18.76 -21.88 -8.43
C ILE A 147 20.06 -22.30 -9.12
N LYS A 148 20.62 -23.45 -8.76
CA LYS A 148 21.78 -24.01 -9.45
C LYS A 148 21.42 -25.31 -10.14
N GLY A 149 21.80 -25.40 -11.41
CA GLY A 149 21.78 -26.64 -12.19
C GLY A 149 23.14 -27.31 -12.19
N LYS A 150 23.15 -28.64 -12.08
CA LYS A 150 24.30 -29.48 -12.43
C LYS A 150 23.89 -30.38 -13.59
N THR A 151 24.79 -30.54 -14.55
CA THR A 151 24.61 -31.46 -15.69
C THR A 151 24.30 -32.86 -15.13
N ASN A 152 23.28 -33.52 -15.67
CA ASN A 152 22.76 -34.83 -15.24
C ASN A 152 22.12 -34.92 -13.84
N ASP A 153 22.46 -34.04 -12.89
CA ASP A 153 21.92 -34.06 -11.52
C ASP A 153 20.62 -33.24 -11.39
N GLY A 154 20.36 -32.28 -12.28
CA GLY A 154 19.15 -31.43 -12.24
C GLY A 154 19.35 -30.09 -11.52
N ILE A 155 18.26 -29.46 -11.09
CA ILE A 155 18.23 -28.14 -10.44
C ILE A 155 17.90 -28.22 -8.95
N SER A 156 18.52 -27.36 -8.13
CA SER A 156 18.27 -27.22 -6.70
C SER A 156 18.40 -25.79 -6.19
N LEU A 157 17.83 -25.51 -5.01
CA LEU A 157 18.02 -24.26 -4.28
C LEU A 157 19.30 -24.30 -3.45
N GLN A 158 20.21 -23.35 -3.70
CA GLN A 158 21.40 -23.11 -2.89
C GLN A 158 21.24 -21.83 -2.05
N GLY A 159 21.52 -21.93 -0.76
CA GLY A 159 21.42 -20.85 0.22
C GLY A 159 21.41 -21.41 1.64
N ASN A 160 21.49 -20.53 2.65
CA ASN A 160 21.32 -20.94 4.04
C ASN A 160 19.92 -21.48 4.29
N GLU A 161 19.80 -22.48 5.17
CA GLU A 161 18.53 -23.16 5.42
C GLU A 161 17.45 -22.22 5.96
N ILE A 162 17.81 -21.30 6.88
CA ILE A 162 16.90 -20.27 7.38
C ILE A 162 16.31 -19.41 6.25
N ASN A 163 17.13 -18.99 5.28
CA ASN A 163 16.67 -18.19 4.16
C ASN A 163 15.71 -18.96 3.26
N LYS A 164 15.99 -20.26 3.01
CA LYS A 164 15.08 -21.13 2.24
C LYS A 164 13.72 -21.23 2.92
N ARG A 165 13.72 -21.41 4.24
CA ARG A 165 12.49 -21.44 5.04
C ARG A 165 11.73 -20.13 4.97
N LEU A 166 12.39 -18.98 5.12
CA LEU A 166 11.78 -17.66 4.95
C LEU A 166 11.21 -17.45 3.54
N PHE A 167 11.89 -17.92 2.50
CA PHE A 167 11.35 -17.89 1.14
C PHE A 167 10.09 -18.76 1.00
N PHE A 168 10.06 -19.95 1.61
CA PHE A 168 8.87 -20.79 1.60
C PHE A 168 7.70 -20.15 2.34
N ILE A 169 7.96 -19.50 3.49
CA ILE A 169 6.95 -18.71 4.20
C ILE A 169 6.44 -17.56 3.33
N TYR A 170 7.33 -16.82 2.67
CA TYR A 170 6.95 -15.73 1.76
C TYR A 170 6.00 -16.20 0.66
N PHE A 171 6.31 -17.36 0.09
CA PHE A 171 5.48 -17.96 -0.94
C PHE A 171 4.08 -18.34 -0.40
N LEU A 172 3.97 -18.83 0.83
CA LEU A 172 2.69 -19.11 1.48
C LEU A 172 1.90 -17.82 1.76
N CYS A 173 2.56 -16.76 2.26
CA CYS A 173 1.91 -15.49 2.61
C CYS A 173 1.33 -14.73 1.41
N LYS A 174 1.95 -14.80 0.23
CA LYS A 174 1.49 -14.08 -0.98
C LYS A 174 0.20 -14.65 -1.61
N GLY A 175 -0.46 -15.63 -0.98
CA GLY A 175 -1.74 -16.14 -1.46
C GLY A 175 -1.64 -16.88 -2.81
N PHE A 176 -0.46 -17.40 -3.14
CA PHE A 176 -0.27 -18.33 -4.27
C PHE A 176 -1.09 -19.63 -4.11
N GLU A 177 -1.73 -19.81 -2.95
CA GLU A 177 -2.84 -20.73 -2.72
C GLU A 177 -4.12 -19.92 -2.46
N LYS A 178 -4.97 -19.76 -3.49
CA LYS A 178 -6.28 -19.10 -3.36
C LYS A 178 -7.29 -19.90 -2.51
N GLU A 179 -6.98 -21.15 -2.15
CA GLU A 179 -7.86 -22.01 -1.36
C GLU A 179 -7.05 -22.87 -0.38
N SER A 180 -7.30 -22.66 0.91
CA SER A 180 -7.07 -23.56 2.04
C SER A 180 -5.62 -23.96 2.39
N MET A 181 -5.07 -23.26 3.39
CA MET A 181 -4.10 -23.85 4.34
C MET A 181 -4.69 -25.02 5.15
N HIS A 182 -6.00 -25.30 5.00
CA HIS A 182 -6.76 -26.14 5.92
C HIS A 182 -6.87 -27.63 5.60
N SER A 183 -6.47 -28.19 4.44
CA SER A 183 -6.74 -29.64 4.29
C SER A 183 -5.95 -30.52 3.33
N ASN A 184 -5.13 -30.08 2.36
CA ASN A 184 -4.54 -31.08 1.43
C ASN A 184 -3.12 -30.81 0.87
N ASN A 185 -2.45 -29.72 1.23
CA ASN A 185 -1.21 -29.32 0.55
C ASN A 185 0.09 -29.74 1.26
N TRP A 186 0.02 -30.05 2.56
CA TRP A 186 1.15 -30.66 3.30
C TRP A 186 0.95 -32.16 3.30
N THR A 187 1.36 -32.84 2.23
CA THR A 187 1.22 -34.31 2.06
C THR A 187 1.72 -35.14 3.24
N PHE A 188 2.51 -34.54 4.15
CA PHE A 188 3.18 -35.20 5.25
C PHE A 188 2.59 -34.95 6.64
N ILE A 189 1.64 -34.02 6.81
CA ILE A 189 1.01 -33.75 8.11
C ILE A 189 -0.49 -33.92 7.95
N SER A 190 -1.07 -34.88 8.68
CA SER A 190 -2.50 -35.12 8.64
C SER A 190 -3.27 -33.93 9.21
N GLU A 191 -4.50 -33.74 8.71
CA GLU A 191 -5.39 -32.68 9.17
C GLU A 191 -5.65 -32.77 10.69
N ASP A 192 -5.69 -33.98 11.24
CA ASP A 192 -5.84 -34.23 12.68
C ASP A 192 -4.64 -33.72 13.50
N ILE A 193 -3.41 -33.96 13.03
CA ILE A 193 -2.20 -33.46 13.71
C ILE A 193 -2.18 -31.94 13.69
N TYR A 194 -2.56 -31.33 12.55
CA TYR A 194 -2.64 -29.88 12.41
C TYR A 194 -3.63 -29.27 13.41
N LYS A 195 -4.87 -29.76 13.43
CA LYS A 195 -5.93 -29.23 14.33
C LYS A 195 -5.58 -29.40 15.80
N ASP A 196 -5.01 -30.54 16.17
CA ASP A 196 -4.57 -30.77 17.55
C ASP A 196 -3.37 -29.88 17.91
N LEU A 197 -2.45 -29.61 16.99
CA LEU A 197 -1.33 -28.67 17.23
C LEU A 197 -1.85 -27.25 17.41
N GLU A 198 -2.78 -26.83 16.55
CA GLU A 198 -3.46 -25.54 16.63
C GLU A 198 -4.16 -25.35 18.00
N SER A 199 -4.94 -26.33 18.46
CA SER A 199 -5.59 -26.28 19.78
C SER A 199 -4.60 -26.15 20.92
N GLN A 200 -3.52 -26.94 20.92
CA GLN A 200 -2.51 -26.90 21.98
C GLN A 200 -1.71 -25.60 22.00
N LEU A 201 -1.45 -25.00 20.83
CA LEU A 201 -0.84 -23.67 20.75
C LEU A 201 -1.76 -22.60 21.34
N ILE A 202 -3.06 -22.64 21.03
CA ILE A 202 -4.04 -21.71 21.61
C ILE A 202 -4.00 -21.79 23.15
N ASP A 203 -3.99 -23.00 23.71
CA ASP A 203 -3.92 -23.18 25.17
C ASP A 203 -2.58 -22.72 25.74
N LEU A 204 -1.48 -22.98 25.05
CA LEU A 204 -0.15 -22.50 25.43
C LEU A 204 -0.11 -20.97 25.49
N PHE A 205 -0.63 -20.27 24.48
CA PHE A 205 -0.67 -18.80 24.48
C PHE A 205 -1.56 -18.25 25.58
N LYS A 206 -2.75 -18.83 25.81
CA LYS A 206 -3.64 -18.46 26.93
C LYS A 206 -2.95 -18.60 28.28
N ASN A 207 -2.29 -19.73 28.54
CA ASN A 207 -1.61 -20.01 29.80
C ASN A 207 -0.39 -19.11 30.06
N ASN A 208 0.13 -18.46 29.01
CA ASN A 208 1.24 -17.51 29.12
C ASN A 208 0.78 -16.05 29.01
N ASN A 209 -0.52 -15.78 29.16
CA ASN A 209 -1.14 -14.45 29.05
C ASN A 209 -0.80 -13.73 27.73
N TYR A 210 -0.64 -14.52 26.66
CA TYR A 210 -0.25 -14.02 25.35
C TYR A 210 -1.49 -13.92 24.46
N LYS A 211 -1.95 -12.69 24.17
CA LYS A 211 -3.08 -12.47 23.26
C LYS A 211 -2.61 -12.63 21.81
N ILE A 212 -3.18 -13.61 21.10
CA ILE A 212 -2.91 -13.88 19.69
C ILE A 212 -4.16 -13.63 18.84
N SER A 213 -3.98 -13.07 17.65
CA SER A 213 -5.02 -13.08 16.62
C SER A 213 -4.92 -14.36 15.78
N ASP A 214 -6.00 -14.72 15.09
CA ASP A 214 -6.01 -15.88 14.19
C ASP A 214 -4.94 -15.77 13.10
N GLU A 215 -4.64 -14.55 12.64
CA GLU A 215 -3.58 -14.32 11.65
C GLU A 215 -2.19 -14.62 12.20
N VAL A 216 -1.90 -14.17 13.44
CA VAL A 216 -0.64 -14.49 14.11
C VAL A 216 -0.52 -16.00 14.33
N LEU A 217 -1.60 -16.68 14.74
CA LEU A 217 -1.62 -18.13 14.91
C LEU A 217 -1.33 -18.87 13.59
N ARG A 218 -2.00 -18.48 12.49
CA ARG A 218 -1.76 -19.06 11.15
C ARG A 218 -0.32 -18.86 10.68
N ASN A 219 0.27 -17.69 10.97
CA ASN A 219 1.67 -17.43 10.65
C ASN A 219 2.60 -18.35 11.44
N ILE A 220 2.41 -18.47 12.76
CA ILE A 220 3.18 -19.36 13.62
C ILE A 220 3.06 -20.82 13.16
N LEU A 221 1.84 -21.27 12.86
CA LEU A 221 1.59 -22.59 12.29
C LEU A 221 2.36 -22.79 10.98
N SER A 222 2.37 -21.82 10.07
CA SER A 222 3.15 -21.89 8.82
C SER A 222 4.64 -22.12 9.08
N PHE A 223 5.22 -21.40 10.05
CA PHE A 223 6.61 -21.59 10.45
C PHE A 223 6.86 -22.99 10.98
N ILE A 224 5.97 -23.51 11.82
CA ILE A 224 6.05 -24.87 12.37
C ILE A 224 5.94 -25.92 11.26
N MET A 225 4.98 -25.76 10.34
CA MET A 225 4.79 -26.70 9.21
C MET A 225 6.04 -26.77 8.34
N ILE A 226 6.64 -25.63 7.99
CA ILE A 226 7.92 -25.59 7.28
C ILE A 226 9.03 -26.26 8.10
N LEU A 227 9.16 -25.95 9.38
CA LEU A 227 10.15 -26.60 10.24
C LEU A 227 10.03 -28.13 10.22
N LEU A 228 8.81 -28.65 10.37
CA LEU A 228 8.55 -30.08 10.39
C LEU A 228 8.89 -30.77 9.08
N VAL A 229 8.50 -30.17 7.95
CA VAL A 229 8.86 -30.68 6.61
C VAL A 229 10.38 -30.71 6.43
N ARG A 230 11.08 -29.64 6.82
CA ARG A 230 12.53 -29.54 6.63
C ARG A 230 13.33 -30.46 7.55
N ILE A 231 12.87 -30.66 8.79
CA ILE A 231 13.46 -31.64 9.71
C ILE A 231 13.29 -33.06 9.19
N LYS A 232 12.10 -33.41 8.65
CA LYS A 232 11.85 -34.73 8.06
C LYS A 232 12.82 -35.02 6.90
N GLN A 233 13.11 -34.00 6.08
CA GLN A 233 14.09 -34.05 4.99
C GLN A 233 15.56 -33.98 5.45
N GLN A 234 15.81 -34.01 6.77
CA GLN A 234 17.13 -33.89 7.39
C GLN A 234 17.86 -32.57 7.01
N LYS A 235 17.10 -31.50 6.75
CA LYS A 235 17.62 -30.16 6.41
C LYS A 235 17.53 -29.25 7.63
N TYR A 236 18.59 -29.29 8.44
CA TYR A 236 18.70 -28.52 9.68
C TYR A 236 19.38 -27.16 9.49
N ILE A 237 19.03 -26.21 10.36
CA ILE A 237 19.72 -24.93 10.45
C ILE A 237 21.08 -25.13 11.13
N LYS A 238 22.14 -25.15 10.34
CA LYS A 238 23.52 -25.35 10.83
C LYS A 238 24.22 -24.07 11.28
N LYS A 239 23.91 -22.95 10.63
CA LYS A 239 24.56 -21.65 10.85
C LYS A 239 23.51 -20.57 10.86
N LEU A 240 23.69 -19.63 11.79
CA LEU A 240 22.90 -18.44 11.95
C LEU A 240 23.83 -17.23 12.02
N ASP A 241 23.38 -16.12 11.45
CA ASP A 241 24.07 -14.83 11.58
C ASP A 241 23.93 -14.31 13.02
N GLU A 242 24.85 -13.44 13.46
CA GLU A 242 24.90 -12.94 14.84
C GLU A 242 23.57 -12.33 15.31
N LYS A 243 22.88 -11.57 14.45
CA LYS A 243 21.56 -10.98 14.76
C LYS A 243 20.51 -12.01 15.22
N HIS A 244 20.57 -13.25 14.72
CA HIS A 244 19.64 -14.31 15.11
C HIS A 244 20.04 -14.96 16.43
N LYS A 245 21.35 -15.02 16.73
CA LYS A 245 21.84 -15.58 17.99
C LYS A 245 21.47 -14.71 19.19
N GLU A 246 21.42 -13.39 19.00
CA GLU A 246 20.95 -12.46 20.04
C GLU A 246 19.52 -12.73 20.50
N LEU A 247 18.72 -13.44 19.70
CA LEU A 247 17.33 -13.76 20.05
C LEU A 247 17.20 -14.62 21.30
N ILE A 248 18.23 -15.39 21.67
CA ILE A 248 18.21 -16.25 22.87
C ILE A 248 17.97 -15.47 24.16
N TYR A 249 18.25 -14.16 24.17
CA TYR A 249 18.08 -13.28 25.34
C TYR A 249 16.68 -12.64 25.43
N THR A 250 15.81 -12.90 24.46
CA THR A 250 14.48 -12.28 24.39
C THR A 250 13.42 -13.09 25.15
N ASP A 251 12.36 -12.42 25.61
CA ASP A 251 11.22 -13.12 26.20
C ASP A 251 10.45 -13.95 25.16
N ASP A 252 10.44 -13.51 23.89
CA ASP A 252 9.85 -14.27 22.78
C ASP A 252 10.57 -15.63 22.59
N PHE A 253 11.88 -15.72 22.82
CA PHE A 253 12.61 -16.99 22.76
C PHE A 253 12.18 -17.98 23.86
N LYS A 254 11.89 -17.50 25.07
CA LYS A 254 11.35 -18.36 26.15
C LYS A 254 10.00 -18.97 25.77
N LEU A 255 9.18 -18.21 25.05
CA LEU A 255 7.91 -18.71 24.52
C LEU A 255 8.15 -19.71 23.38
N ALA A 256 9.11 -19.42 22.49
CA ALA A 256 9.52 -20.35 21.43
C ALA A 256 10.08 -21.67 21.97
N GLN A 257 10.78 -21.67 23.10
CA GLN A 257 11.23 -22.89 23.78
C GLN A 257 10.05 -23.76 24.19
N LYS A 258 9.01 -23.18 24.82
CA LYS A 258 7.79 -23.92 25.19
C LYS A 258 7.08 -24.50 23.97
N ILE A 259 7.02 -23.76 22.87
CA ILE A 259 6.49 -24.25 21.59
C ILE A 259 7.36 -25.40 21.06
N GLY A 260 8.68 -25.27 21.13
CA GLY A 260 9.64 -26.29 20.74
C GLY A 260 9.49 -27.58 21.55
N ASP A 261 9.29 -27.49 22.86
CA ASP A 261 9.05 -28.64 23.74
C ASP A 261 7.74 -29.36 23.39
N LEU A 262 6.68 -28.59 23.13
CA LEU A 262 5.39 -29.10 22.69
C LEU A 262 5.53 -29.90 21.38
N ILE A 263 6.21 -29.33 20.39
CA ILE A 263 6.47 -29.97 19.10
C ILE A 263 7.34 -31.22 19.27
N SER A 264 8.41 -31.12 20.06
CA SER A 264 9.37 -32.21 20.28
C SER A 264 8.68 -33.42 20.90
N LYS A 265 7.84 -33.20 21.92
CA LYS A 265 7.05 -34.25 22.57
C LYS A 265 6.05 -34.90 21.62
N LYS A 266 5.36 -34.10 20.82
CA LYS A 266 4.27 -34.57 19.97
C LYS A 266 4.75 -35.30 18.72
N MET A 267 5.81 -34.79 18.11
CA MET A 267 6.36 -35.34 16.87
C MET A 267 7.50 -36.34 17.13
N SER A 268 7.92 -36.52 18.38
CA SER A 268 9.06 -37.35 18.77
C SER A 268 10.35 -36.97 18.04
N ILE A 269 10.59 -35.66 17.90
CA ILE A 269 11.78 -35.09 17.25
C ILE A 269 12.61 -34.28 18.24
N GLY A 270 13.92 -34.25 18.05
CA GLY A 270 14.81 -33.34 18.79
C GLY A 270 14.95 -32.01 18.04
N LEU A 271 14.72 -30.89 18.75
CA LEU A 271 14.98 -29.54 18.22
C LEU A 271 16.29 -28.99 18.79
N SER A 272 17.18 -28.55 17.90
CA SER A 272 18.38 -27.81 18.31
C SER A 272 18.03 -26.36 18.66
N GLU A 273 18.92 -25.67 19.38
CA GLU A 273 18.76 -24.25 19.70
C GLU A 273 18.50 -23.39 18.44
N ASN A 274 19.19 -23.67 17.33
CA ASN A 274 18.97 -22.97 16.07
C ASN A 274 17.55 -23.13 15.51
N GLU A 275 16.92 -24.29 15.75
CA GLU A 275 15.53 -24.54 15.34
C GLU A 275 14.54 -23.76 16.23
N VAL A 276 14.85 -23.62 17.52
CA VAL A 276 14.08 -22.79 18.45
C VAL A 276 14.23 -21.29 18.15
N ILE A 277 15.44 -20.85 17.78
CA ILE A 277 15.68 -19.47 17.29
C ILE A 277 14.79 -19.20 16.07
N TYR A 278 14.68 -20.14 15.13
CA TYR A 278 13.78 -20.00 13.99
C TYR A 278 12.31 -19.89 14.39
N LEU A 279 11.85 -20.64 15.41
CA LEU A 279 10.50 -20.52 15.97
C LEU A 279 10.23 -19.19 16.70
N THR A 280 11.29 -18.45 17.07
CA THR A 280 11.17 -17.13 17.71
C THR A 280 10.78 -16.04 16.72
N LEU A 281 11.18 -16.19 15.45
CA LEU A 281 10.93 -15.21 14.38
C LEU A 281 9.46 -14.79 14.22
N PRO A 282 8.47 -15.71 14.08
CA PRO A 282 7.07 -15.31 13.92
C PRO A 282 6.48 -14.67 15.18
N LEU A 283 7.08 -14.89 16.36
CA LEU A 283 6.66 -14.26 17.61
C LEU A 283 7.10 -12.80 17.67
N MET A 284 8.36 -12.52 17.35
CA MET A 284 8.91 -11.15 17.37
C MET A 284 8.38 -10.27 16.24
N GLY A 285 8.13 -10.87 15.08
CA GLY A 285 7.59 -10.19 13.89
C GLY A 285 6.07 -10.04 13.86
N ARG A 286 5.36 -10.42 14.94
CA ARG A 286 3.90 -10.39 15.00
C ARG A 286 3.33 -9.01 14.64
N TYR A 287 2.10 -8.99 14.14
CA TYR A 287 1.39 -7.72 13.96
C TYR A 287 1.18 -7.02 15.31
N SER A 288 1.18 -5.70 15.29
CA SER A 288 0.82 -4.92 16.48
C SER A 288 -0.58 -5.32 16.93
N PRO A 289 -0.78 -5.72 18.20
CA PRO A 289 -2.13 -5.93 18.70
C PRO A 289 -2.92 -4.62 18.62
N VAL A 290 -4.23 -4.74 18.39
CA VAL A 290 -5.16 -3.60 18.48
C VAL A 290 -5.11 -3.05 19.91
N LYS A 291 -5.14 -1.71 20.05
CA LYS A 291 -4.87 -0.87 21.24
C LYS A 291 -5.57 -1.21 22.58
N ASN A 292 -6.22 -2.37 22.73
CA ASN A 292 -6.94 -2.86 23.91
C ASN A 292 -6.33 -4.15 24.53
N ALA A 293 -5.05 -4.41 24.29
CA ALA A 293 -4.32 -5.47 24.98
C ALA A 293 -3.51 -4.86 26.13
N ASP A 294 -4.00 -5.00 27.37
CA ASP A 294 -3.45 -4.50 28.65
C ASP A 294 -2.00 -4.91 29.01
N SER A 295 -1.19 -5.33 28.05
CA SER A 295 0.26 -5.43 28.22
C SER A 295 0.89 -4.10 27.80
N GLU A 296 1.51 -3.39 28.74
CA GLU A 296 2.42 -2.28 28.44
C GLU A 296 3.55 -2.77 27.51
N ILE A 297 3.33 -2.73 26.19
CA ILE A 297 4.39 -2.98 25.22
C ILE A 297 5.44 -1.89 25.45
N LYS A 298 6.58 -2.28 26.00
CA LYS A 298 7.69 -1.37 26.30
C LYS A 298 8.34 -0.91 25.00
N ILE A 299 7.93 0.26 24.53
CA ILE A 299 8.55 0.93 23.38
C ILE A 299 10.01 1.25 23.75
N THR A 300 10.95 0.72 22.97
CA THR A 300 12.38 0.91 23.23
C THR A 300 12.80 2.37 22.96
N PRO A 301 13.86 2.87 23.63
CA PRO A 301 14.42 4.20 23.32
C PRO A 301 14.86 4.35 21.87
N ALA A 302 15.29 3.25 21.23
CA ALA A 302 15.67 3.24 19.83
C ALA A 302 14.47 3.54 18.91
N ILE A 303 13.30 2.93 19.16
CA ILE A 303 12.07 3.23 18.40
C ILE A 303 11.62 4.67 18.60
N LYS A 304 11.73 5.22 19.82
CA LYS A 304 11.40 6.63 20.07
C LYS A 304 12.27 7.56 19.24
N ARG A 305 13.59 7.37 19.29
CA ARG A 305 14.55 8.13 18.49
C ARG A 305 14.28 8.02 16.99
N LEU A 306 13.98 6.81 16.52
CA LEU A 306 13.64 6.56 15.12
C LEU A 306 12.41 7.38 14.68
N VAL A 307 11.35 7.41 15.49
CA VAL A 307 10.15 8.20 15.16
C VAL A 307 10.44 9.71 15.21
N ASP A 308 11.28 10.16 16.14
CA ASP A 308 11.73 11.56 16.17
C ASP A 308 12.53 11.92 14.91
N GLU A 309 13.46 11.07 14.46
CA GLU A 309 14.21 11.27 13.21
C GLU A 309 13.30 11.24 11.97
N ILE A 310 12.28 10.38 11.95
CA ILE A 310 11.28 10.34 10.88
C ILE A 310 10.49 11.65 10.84
N ARG A 311 10.04 12.17 11.99
CA ARG A 311 9.34 13.45 12.09
C ARG A 311 10.23 14.57 11.58
N ASP A 312 11.45 14.66 12.08
CA ASP A 312 12.37 15.74 11.75
C ASP A 312 12.68 15.72 10.24
N GLU A 313 12.85 14.55 9.62
CA GLU A 313 13.03 14.44 8.17
C GLU A 313 11.77 14.83 7.38
N ILE A 314 10.57 14.48 7.85
CA ILE A 314 9.31 14.91 7.22
C ILE A 314 9.17 16.43 7.27
N TYR A 315 9.45 17.05 8.41
CA TYR A 315 9.45 18.50 8.56
C TYR A 315 10.50 19.15 7.64
N ASN A 316 11.74 18.69 7.67
CA ASN A 316 12.82 19.23 6.85
C ASN A 316 12.53 19.11 5.34
N GLN A 317 11.91 18.01 4.91
CA GLN A 317 11.60 17.81 3.50
C GLN A 317 10.34 18.58 3.08
N MET A 318 9.27 18.53 3.87
CA MET A 318 7.93 18.92 3.42
C MET A 318 7.36 20.15 4.14
N GLY A 319 8.03 20.68 5.16
CA GLY A 319 7.52 21.76 6.01
C GLY A 319 6.31 21.36 6.85
N LEU A 320 6.15 20.06 7.13
CA LEU A 320 5.00 19.50 7.82
C LEU A 320 5.42 18.97 9.19
N ASP A 321 4.99 19.60 10.29
CA ASP A 321 5.11 18.97 11.61
C ASP A 321 3.91 18.07 11.90
N ILE A 322 4.27 16.83 12.17
CA ILE A 322 3.38 15.75 12.52
C ILE A 322 3.35 15.49 14.04
N SER A 323 4.13 16.26 14.83
CA SER A 323 4.29 16.10 16.28
C SER A 323 3.02 16.39 17.07
N GLU A 324 2.16 17.27 16.54
CA GLU A 324 0.91 17.64 17.22
C GLU A 324 -0.03 16.45 17.37
N ASP A 325 -0.01 15.50 16.41
CA ASP A 325 -0.80 14.28 16.48
C ASP A 325 -0.06 13.20 17.29
N LYS A 326 -0.16 13.35 18.61
CA LYS A 326 0.40 12.39 19.59
C LYS A 326 -0.13 10.98 19.36
N ASP A 327 -1.40 10.83 18.97
CA ASP A 327 -2.01 9.52 18.75
C ASP A 327 -1.40 8.79 17.55
N MET A 328 -1.20 9.50 16.43
CA MET A 328 -0.48 8.97 15.28
C MET A 328 0.95 8.60 15.66
N CYS A 329 1.68 9.49 16.35
CA CYS A 329 3.06 9.21 16.75
C CYS A 329 3.16 7.98 17.65
N GLU A 330 2.29 7.84 18.65
CA GLU A 330 2.27 6.67 19.51
C GLU A 330 1.88 5.40 18.73
N ASN A 331 0.87 5.47 17.86
CA ASN A 331 0.49 4.34 17.01
C ASN A 331 1.63 3.90 16.09
N LEU A 332 2.38 4.85 15.53
CA LEU A 332 3.52 4.58 14.68
C LEU A 332 4.66 3.92 15.47
N LYS A 333 4.95 4.39 16.69
CA LYS A 333 5.94 3.74 17.58
C LYS A 333 5.55 2.28 17.87
N TYR A 334 4.28 2.03 18.20
CA TYR A 334 3.80 0.66 18.42
C TYR A 334 3.94 -0.21 17.17
N HIS A 335 3.57 0.30 16.00
CA HIS A 335 3.73 -0.42 14.75
C HIS A 335 5.20 -0.74 14.45
N LEU A 336 6.07 0.27 14.51
CA LEU A 336 7.51 0.14 14.23
C LEU A 336 8.20 -0.80 15.21
N ASN A 337 7.75 -0.86 16.47
CA ASN A 337 8.29 -1.82 17.44
C ASN A 337 8.25 -3.28 16.94
N PHE A 338 7.27 -3.63 16.09
CA PHE A 338 7.18 -4.95 15.47
C PHE A 338 7.70 -4.96 14.03
N ALA A 339 7.43 -3.92 13.25
CA ALA A 339 7.85 -3.82 11.86
C ALA A 339 9.37 -3.87 11.72
N ILE A 340 10.11 -3.24 12.63
CA ILE A 340 11.57 -3.26 12.62
C ILE A 340 12.11 -4.68 12.79
N ASN A 341 11.50 -5.51 13.65
CA ASN A 341 11.89 -6.93 13.75
C ASN A 341 11.64 -7.65 12.42
N ARG A 342 10.49 -7.43 11.78
CA ARG A 342 10.22 -8.02 10.46
C ARG A 342 11.25 -7.61 9.41
N ILE A 343 11.58 -6.32 9.36
CA ILE A 343 12.54 -5.77 8.41
C ILE A 343 13.95 -6.31 8.67
N ILE A 344 14.43 -6.31 9.92
CA ILE A 344 15.77 -6.79 10.29
C ILE A 344 15.93 -8.29 9.99
N PHE A 345 14.91 -9.09 10.27
CA PHE A 345 14.96 -10.55 10.08
C PHE A 345 14.44 -11.01 8.70
N ASN A 346 14.16 -10.08 7.78
CA ASN A 346 13.58 -10.36 6.46
C ASN A 346 12.33 -11.27 6.55
N LEU A 347 11.49 -11.02 7.56
CA LEU A 347 10.27 -11.78 7.76
C LEU A 347 9.28 -11.43 6.66
N PRO A 348 8.71 -12.45 5.98
CA PRO A 348 7.75 -12.20 4.93
C PRO A 348 6.48 -11.55 5.45
N ILE A 349 5.98 -10.58 4.69
CA ILE A 349 4.70 -9.94 4.92
C ILE A 349 4.08 -9.60 3.57
N HIS A 350 2.74 -9.65 3.51
CA HIS A 350 1.99 -9.23 2.33
C HIS A 350 0.93 -8.21 2.71
N ASN A 351 0.98 -7.04 2.07
CA ASN A 351 -0.04 -6.02 2.15
C ASN A 351 -0.98 -6.14 0.93
N PRO A 352 -2.21 -6.67 1.09
CA PRO A 352 -3.15 -6.82 -0.02
C PRO A 352 -3.68 -5.47 -0.53
N LEU A 353 -3.53 -4.39 0.25
CA LEU A 353 -4.03 -3.05 -0.07
C LEU A 353 -2.96 -2.15 -0.70
N ILE A 354 -1.75 -2.65 -0.98
CA ILE A 354 -0.62 -1.79 -1.38
C ILE A 354 -0.92 -0.95 -2.64
N GLU A 355 -1.56 -1.54 -3.64
CA GLU A 355 -1.92 -0.84 -4.88
C GLU A 355 -3.05 0.17 -4.65
N ASP A 356 -4.01 -0.16 -3.79
CA ASP A 356 -5.07 0.78 -3.38
C ASP A 356 -4.50 1.96 -2.58
N ILE A 357 -3.55 1.70 -1.68
CA ILE A 357 -2.86 2.73 -0.90
C ILE A 357 -2.09 3.68 -1.83
N LYS A 358 -1.34 3.14 -2.79
CA LYS A 358 -0.60 3.96 -3.79
C LYS A 358 -1.53 4.81 -4.63
N ARG A 359 -2.71 4.28 -4.96
CA ARG A 359 -3.70 4.96 -5.80
C ARG A 359 -4.47 6.03 -5.04
N TYR A 360 -5.08 5.68 -3.91
CA TYR A 360 -6.01 6.55 -3.18
C TYR A 360 -5.35 7.40 -2.09
N TYR A 361 -4.19 6.97 -1.58
CA TYR A 361 -3.44 7.66 -0.52
C TYR A 361 -1.98 7.97 -0.92
N PRO A 362 -1.76 8.66 -2.06
CA PRO A 362 -0.40 8.89 -2.57
C PRO A 362 0.45 9.79 -1.66
N PHE A 363 -0.15 10.73 -0.95
CA PHE A 363 0.56 11.59 -0.01
C PHE A 363 1.01 10.82 1.25
N PRO A 364 0.12 10.11 1.97
CA PRO A 364 0.54 9.18 3.03
C PRO A 364 1.61 8.15 2.60
N TYR A 365 1.50 7.61 1.39
CA TYR A 365 2.50 6.71 0.84
C TYR A 365 3.85 7.40 0.62
N THR A 366 3.85 8.69 0.27
CA THR A 366 5.08 9.48 0.14
C THR A 366 5.73 9.75 1.50
N LEU A 367 4.95 10.08 2.54
CA LEU A 367 5.43 10.19 3.93
C LEU A 367 6.05 8.85 4.40
N ALA A 368 5.40 7.73 4.08
CA ALA A 368 5.93 6.41 4.40
C ALA A 368 7.25 6.07 3.69
N LYS A 369 7.45 6.55 2.46
CA LYS A 369 8.75 6.42 1.77
C LYS A 369 9.86 7.22 2.44
N VAL A 370 9.56 8.39 3.00
CA VAL A 370 10.52 9.17 3.81
C VAL A 370 10.88 8.37 5.06
N ALA A 371 9.87 7.87 5.78
CA ALA A 371 10.08 7.03 6.96
C ALA A 371 10.91 5.78 6.64
N ALA A 372 10.63 5.12 5.53
CA ALA A 372 11.37 3.96 5.06
C ALA A 372 12.86 4.27 4.88
N LYS A 373 13.22 5.38 4.23
CA LYS A 373 14.63 5.77 4.03
C LYS A 373 15.37 6.02 5.35
N ILE A 374 14.69 6.61 6.33
CA ILE A 374 15.26 6.79 7.68
C ILE A 374 15.49 5.43 8.33
N ILE A 375 14.53 4.51 8.26
CA ILE A 375 14.68 3.14 8.77
C ILE A 375 15.86 2.41 8.09
N GLU A 376 15.97 2.51 6.77
CA GLU A 376 17.06 1.91 6.00
C GLU A 376 18.43 2.46 6.43
N GLY A 377 18.54 3.77 6.62
CA GLY A 377 19.76 4.41 7.12
C GLY A 377 20.09 4.06 8.56
N PHE A 378 19.09 4.01 9.44
CA PHE A 378 19.26 3.75 10.88
C PHE A 378 19.70 2.32 11.17
N TYR A 379 19.16 1.33 10.43
CA TYR A 379 19.42 -0.10 10.68
C TYR A 379 20.30 -0.77 9.62
N GLY A 380 20.64 -0.09 8.51
CA GLY A 380 21.40 -0.69 7.41
C GLY A 380 20.63 -1.81 6.70
N VAL A 381 19.31 -1.65 6.60
CA VAL A 381 18.37 -2.64 6.04
C VAL A 381 17.69 -2.10 4.79
N ARG A 382 16.90 -2.93 4.11
CA ARG A 382 16.00 -2.51 3.03
C ARG A 382 14.56 -2.66 3.50
N VAL A 383 13.75 -1.63 3.30
CA VAL A 383 12.32 -1.67 3.60
C VAL A 383 11.56 -2.07 2.34
N ILE A 384 10.79 -3.15 2.41
CA ILE A 384 9.99 -3.61 1.28
C ILE A 384 8.69 -2.80 1.13
N GLU A 385 8.14 -2.79 -0.09
CA GLU A 385 6.97 -2.00 -0.42
C GLU A 385 5.74 -2.32 0.45
N ASP A 386 5.52 -3.60 0.79
CA ASP A 386 4.42 -4.02 1.66
C ASP A 386 4.50 -3.34 3.05
N GLU A 387 5.70 -3.19 3.63
CA GLU A 387 5.91 -2.45 4.90
C GLU A 387 5.69 -0.95 4.73
N VAL A 388 6.16 -0.36 3.62
CA VAL A 388 5.88 1.05 3.29
C VAL A 388 4.36 1.29 3.25
N GLY A 389 3.60 0.36 2.68
CA GLY A 389 2.14 0.44 2.66
C GLY A 389 1.52 0.43 4.06
N TYR A 390 2.00 -0.43 4.97
CA TYR A 390 1.47 -0.44 6.33
C TYR A 390 1.82 0.84 7.10
N ILE A 391 3.05 1.33 6.96
CA ILE A 391 3.47 2.63 7.52
C ILE A 391 2.58 3.76 6.95
N ALA A 392 2.24 3.70 5.66
CA ALA A 392 1.39 4.69 5.01
C ALA A 392 -0.02 4.77 5.62
N LEU A 393 -0.58 3.67 6.13
CA LEU A 393 -1.89 3.71 6.79
C LEU A 393 -1.89 4.54 8.08
N HIS A 394 -0.75 4.58 8.80
CA HIS A 394 -0.59 5.41 9.99
C HIS A 394 -0.59 6.90 9.61
N PHE A 395 0.16 7.27 8.57
CA PHE A 395 0.13 8.63 8.03
C PHE A 395 -1.22 8.99 7.40
N GLY A 396 -1.88 8.03 6.74
CA GLY A 396 -3.20 8.21 6.15
C GLY A 396 -4.24 8.54 7.20
N SER A 397 -4.17 7.90 8.37
CA SER A 397 -5.05 8.22 9.48
C SER A 397 -4.87 9.65 9.99
N TYR A 398 -3.64 10.18 9.98
CA TYR A 398 -3.36 11.58 10.34
C TYR A 398 -3.85 12.55 9.28
N VAL A 399 -3.56 12.27 8.00
CA VAL A 399 -4.02 13.07 6.86
C VAL A 399 -5.55 13.11 6.79
N GLU A 400 -6.24 11.98 6.94
CA GLU A 400 -7.71 11.93 6.96
C GLU A 400 -8.33 12.70 8.13
N ARG A 401 -7.70 12.64 9.32
CA ARG A 401 -8.15 13.43 10.47
C ARG A 401 -8.05 14.93 10.20
N ARG A 402 -6.96 15.38 9.56
CA ARG A 402 -6.72 16.79 9.22
C ARG A 402 -7.50 17.27 7.99
N ASN A 403 -7.67 16.43 6.96
CA ASN A 403 -8.54 16.68 5.81
C ASN A 403 -10.02 16.79 6.19
N ASN A 404 -10.39 16.33 7.37
CA ASN A 404 -11.69 16.64 7.94
C ASN A 404 -11.71 18.15 8.21
N LYS A 405 -12.31 18.93 7.30
CA LYS A 405 -12.34 20.41 7.20
C LYS A 405 -12.61 21.20 8.50
N TYR A 406 -12.92 20.51 9.58
CA TYR A 406 -13.25 21.05 10.90
C TYR A 406 -12.28 20.60 12.00
N TYR A 407 -11.18 19.92 11.70
CA TYR A 407 -10.25 19.39 12.71
C TYR A 407 -9.54 20.48 13.50
N SER A 408 -9.22 21.60 12.86
CA SER A 408 -8.64 22.80 13.50
C SER A 408 -9.61 23.50 14.47
N ILE A 409 -10.93 23.28 14.33
CA ILE A 409 -11.94 23.82 15.23
C ILE A 409 -11.91 23.02 16.54
N LYS A 410 -11.29 23.56 17.58
CA LYS A 410 -11.16 22.92 18.89
C LYS A 410 -12.11 23.53 19.91
N ASN A 411 -12.26 24.86 19.88
CA ASN A 411 -13.05 25.63 20.83
C ASN A 411 -14.25 26.27 20.12
N ILE A 412 -15.44 25.81 20.49
CA ILE A 412 -16.71 26.26 19.93
C ILE A 412 -17.51 26.96 21.03
N ALA A 413 -18.01 28.16 20.75
CA ALA A 413 -19.01 28.81 21.59
C ALA A 413 -20.41 28.62 20.98
N LEU A 414 -21.37 28.20 21.79
CA LEU A 414 -22.78 28.12 21.43
C LEU A 414 -23.59 29.12 22.26
N ILE A 415 -24.16 30.14 21.63
CA ILE A 415 -24.91 31.22 22.29
C ILE A 415 -26.40 31.01 22.01
N CYS A 416 -27.19 30.90 23.08
CA CYS A 416 -28.61 30.60 22.97
C CYS A 416 -29.48 31.54 23.81
N GLY A 417 -30.41 32.25 23.16
CA GLY A 417 -31.39 33.11 23.87
C GLY A 417 -32.71 32.41 24.26
N THR A 418 -32.96 31.18 23.79
CA THR A 418 -34.28 30.51 23.88
C THR A 418 -34.38 29.43 24.96
N GLY A 419 -33.46 29.41 25.94
CA GLY A 419 -33.50 28.52 27.11
C GLY A 419 -32.74 27.19 26.98
N ILE A 420 -32.56 26.51 28.13
CA ILE A 420 -31.65 25.35 28.33
C ILE A 420 -31.98 24.16 27.42
N GLY A 421 -33.27 23.91 27.13
CA GLY A 421 -33.69 22.76 26.31
C GLY A 421 -33.25 22.86 24.85
N THR A 422 -33.38 24.05 24.24
CA THR A 422 -32.93 24.29 22.86
C THR A 422 -31.41 24.26 22.76
N ALA A 423 -30.72 24.87 23.73
CA ALA A 423 -29.26 24.87 23.78
C ALA A 423 -28.69 23.44 23.84
N LYS A 424 -29.31 22.56 24.65
CA LYS A 424 -28.91 21.15 24.76
C LYS A 424 -29.14 20.36 23.47
N LEU A 425 -30.23 20.62 22.76
CA LEU A 425 -30.49 19.97 21.46
C LEU A 425 -29.48 20.41 20.39
N LEU A 426 -29.12 21.70 20.38
CA LEU A 426 -28.13 22.27 19.47
C LEU A 426 -26.73 21.73 19.77
N ASP A 427 -26.34 21.64 21.05
CA ASP A 427 -25.08 21.01 21.47
C ASP A 427 -24.99 19.55 20.99
N ILE A 428 -26.02 18.73 21.20
CA ILE A 428 -26.06 17.33 20.72
C ILE A 428 -25.90 17.26 19.20
N LYS A 429 -26.60 18.13 18.45
CA LYS A 429 -26.51 18.16 16.99
C LYS A 429 -25.13 18.60 16.50
N LEU A 430 -24.55 19.63 17.11
CA LEU A 430 -23.22 20.12 16.75
C LEU A 430 -22.14 19.09 17.08
N ARG A 431 -22.25 18.38 18.20
CA ARG A 431 -21.38 17.24 18.55
C ARG A 431 -21.48 16.12 17.53
N LYS A 432 -22.69 15.75 17.11
CA LYS A 432 -22.91 14.76 16.06
C LYS A 432 -22.29 15.19 14.71
N LEU A 433 -22.34 16.48 14.39
CA LEU A 433 -21.85 17.03 13.13
C LEU A 433 -20.35 17.25 13.10
N LEU A 434 -19.79 17.77 14.18
CA LEU A 434 -18.41 18.26 14.26
C LEU A 434 -17.48 17.28 14.98
N GLY A 435 -18.02 16.30 15.71
CA GLY A 435 -17.29 15.33 16.50
C GLY A 435 -17.37 15.62 18.01
N ASP A 436 -17.46 14.56 18.82
CA ASP A 436 -17.53 14.64 20.29
C ASP A 436 -16.22 15.07 20.94
N ASN A 437 -15.10 15.01 20.22
CA ASN A 437 -13.77 15.38 20.70
C ASN A 437 -13.54 16.89 20.81
N LYS A 438 -14.51 17.73 20.41
CA LYS A 438 -14.40 19.18 20.43
C LYS A 438 -14.98 19.79 21.70
N LYS A 439 -14.37 20.87 22.16
CA LYS A 439 -14.86 21.64 23.30
C LYS A 439 -15.97 22.56 22.82
N ILE A 440 -17.19 22.32 23.27
CA ILE A 440 -18.35 23.20 23.02
C ILE A 440 -18.78 23.79 24.36
N ASP A 441 -18.54 25.08 24.54
CA ASP A 441 -19.00 25.85 25.69
C ASP A 441 -20.30 26.57 25.31
N THR A 442 -21.32 26.46 26.17
CA THR A 442 -22.66 27.03 25.91
C THR A 442 -22.91 28.21 26.83
N TYR A 443 -23.35 29.33 26.26
CA TYR A 443 -23.59 30.59 26.98
C TYR A 443 -25.00 31.15 26.70
N SER A 444 -25.55 31.87 27.66
CA SER A 444 -26.64 32.83 27.42
C SER A 444 -26.08 34.11 26.79
N ASP A 445 -26.92 34.79 26.03
CA ASP A 445 -26.67 36.14 25.49
C ASP A 445 -26.30 37.18 26.55
N LEU A 446 -26.71 37.00 27.81
CA LEU A 446 -26.35 37.88 28.93
C LEU A 446 -24.96 37.61 29.52
N GLU A 447 -24.35 36.47 29.21
CA GLU A 447 -23.08 36.00 29.80
C GLU A 447 -21.87 36.27 28.91
N VAL A 448 -22.09 36.79 27.69
CA VAL A 448 -21.05 36.92 26.67
C VAL A 448 -20.53 38.35 26.53
N SER A 449 -19.21 38.47 26.44
CA SER A 449 -18.49 39.71 26.12
C SER A 449 -17.65 39.52 24.86
N GLU A 450 -17.28 40.62 24.20
CA GLU A 450 -16.38 40.58 23.03
C GLU A 450 -15.04 39.89 23.35
N GLU A 451 -14.45 40.18 24.52
CA GLU A 451 -13.19 39.59 24.96
C GLU A 451 -13.30 38.07 25.16
N LEU A 452 -14.40 37.59 25.74
CA LEU A 452 -14.67 36.17 25.91
C LEU A 452 -14.82 35.47 24.55
N LEU A 453 -15.64 36.05 23.68
CA LEU A 453 -15.99 35.45 22.39
C LEU A 453 -14.80 35.37 21.44
N ASN A 454 -13.87 36.32 21.50
CA ASN A 454 -12.66 36.32 20.69
C ASN A 454 -11.66 35.18 21.01
N ASN A 455 -11.87 34.42 22.10
CA ASN A 455 -11.04 33.25 22.46
C ASN A 455 -11.49 31.93 21.79
N TYR A 456 -12.58 31.96 21.02
CA TYR A 456 -13.13 30.78 20.35
C TYR A 456 -12.74 30.73 18.87
N ASP A 457 -12.77 29.55 18.26
CA ASP A 457 -12.48 29.37 16.82
C ASP A 457 -13.72 29.69 15.99
N ILE A 458 -14.88 29.25 16.48
CA ILE A 458 -16.19 29.44 15.85
C ILE A 458 -17.27 29.66 16.89
N ILE A 459 -18.23 30.52 16.54
CA ILE A 459 -19.37 30.88 17.37
C ILE A 459 -20.64 30.50 16.62
N PHE A 460 -21.44 29.63 17.22
CA PHE A 460 -22.81 29.36 16.81
C PHE A 460 -23.76 30.17 17.68
N THR A 461 -24.72 30.89 17.09
CA THR A 461 -25.63 31.74 17.85
C THR A 461 -27.06 31.62 17.35
N THR A 462 -28.05 31.63 18.25
CA THR A 462 -29.47 31.79 17.86
C THR A 462 -29.96 33.24 17.99
N VAL A 463 -29.11 34.14 18.49
CA VAL A 463 -29.39 35.56 18.69
C VAL A 463 -28.47 36.41 17.82
N ASP A 464 -28.86 37.66 17.60
CA ASP A 464 -27.98 38.63 16.95
C ASP A 464 -26.87 39.07 17.90
N ILE A 465 -25.63 39.00 17.41
CA ILE A 465 -24.45 39.48 18.13
C ILE A 465 -24.06 40.82 17.51
N HIS A 466 -23.84 41.84 18.34
CA HIS A 466 -23.54 43.20 17.90
C HIS A 466 -22.09 43.62 18.16
N TYR A 467 -21.21 42.64 18.39
CA TYR A 467 -19.77 42.84 18.56
C TYR A 467 -19.04 42.64 17.23
N GLU A 468 -17.95 43.38 17.03
CA GLU A 468 -16.99 43.08 15.96
C GLU A 468 -16.06 41.96 16.43
N LEU A 469 -16.27 40.75 15.91
CA LEU A 469 -15.59 39.55 16.39
C LEU A 469 -14.56 39.06 15.38
N LYS A 470 -13.39 38.68 15.89
CA LYS A 470 -12.37 37.96 15.12
C LYS A 470 -12.83 36.57 14.67
N PRO A 471 -13.52 35.73 15.46
CA PRO A 471 -13.94 34.39 15.04
C PRO A 471 -15.11 34.36 14.04
N ILE A 472 -15.33 33.18 13.43
CA ILE A 472 -16.46 32.97 12.52
C ILE A 472 -17.75 32.87 13.33
N VAL A 473 -18.73 33.73 13.03
CA VAL A 473 -20.06 33.71 13.68
C VAL A 473 -21.09 33.10 12.74
N ILE A 474 -21.82 32.07 13.15
CA ILE A 474 -22.89 31.42 12.39
C ILE A 474 -24.20 31.54 13.15
N LYS A 475 -25.19 32.21 12.54
CA LYS A 475 -26.53 32.29 13.10
C LYS A 475 -27.31 31.03 12.75
N LEU A 476 -27.86 30.37 13.77
CA LEU A 476 -28.62 29.12 13.67
C LEU A 476 -30.11 29.40 13.84
N ASN A 477 -30.91 28.76 12.99
CA ASN A 477 -32.34 28.59 13.27
C ASN A 477 -32.51 27.35 14.15
N ALA A 478 -33.50 27.36 15.06
CA ALA A 478 -33.75 26.25 16.00
C ALA A 478 -33.95 24.87 15.30
N ILE A 479 -34.28 24.90 14.00
CA ILE A 479 -34.32 23.74 13.12
C ILE A 479 -33.45 24.04 11.90
N PHE A 480 -32.33 23.32 11.77
CA PHE A 480 -31.44 23.39 10.61
C PHE A 480 -31.19 21.99 10.05
N SER A 481 -30.83 21.92 8.76
CA SER A 481 -30.27 20.71 8.18
C SER A 481 -28.75 20.67 8.37
N ASP A 482 -28.23 19.48 8.62
CA ASP A 482 -26.80 19.18 8.73
C ASP A 482 -26.01 19.75 7.53
N SER A 483 -26.58 19.60 6.32
CA SER A 483 -26.01 20.12 5.08
C SER A 483 -25.95 21.64 4.95
N GLN A 484 -26.84 22.38 5.62
CA GLN A 484 -26.85 23.85 5.58
C GLN A 484 -25.78 24.44 6.49
N ILE A 485 -25.60 23.86 7.68
CA ILE A 485 -24.53 24.28 8.59
C ILE A 485 -23.17 24.03 7.97
N VAL A 486 -22.95 22.83 7.41
CA VAL A 486 -21.70 22.48 6.73
C VAL A 486 -21.36 23.52 5.65
N LYS A 487 -22.32 23.87 4.80
CA LYS A 487 -22.16 24.89 3.76
C LYS A 487 -21.91 26.29 4.30
N GLU A 488 -22.57 26.69 5.37
CA GLU A 488 -22.34 28.02 5.99
C GLU A 488 -20.98 28.10 6.68
N ILE A 489 -20.54 27.02 7.33
CA ILE A 489 -19.16 26.94 7.85
C ILE A 489 -18.19 27.07 6.68
N GLU A 490 -18.35 26.27 5.62
CA GLU A 490 -17.49 26.31 4.43
C GLU A 490 -17.44 27.72 3.82
N ARG A 491 -18.60 28.35 3.59
CA ARG A 491 -18.70 29.69 3.02
C ARG A 491 -17.96 30.73 3.87
N LYS A 492 -18.15 30.73 5.19
CA LYS A 492 -17.53 31.73 6.07
C LYS A 492 -16.06 31.46 6.34
N TYR A 493 -15.63 30.20 6.35
CA TYR A 493 -14.23 29.83 6.44
C TYR A 493 -13.46 30.32 5.20
N ASN A 494 -14.04 30.12 4.02
CA ASN A 494 -13.47 30.60 2.76
C ASN A 494 -13.37 32.14 2.68
N LEU A 495 -14.38 32.86 3.21
CA LEU A 495 -14.41 34.33 3.23
C LEU A 495 -13.45 34.98 4.25
N LYS A 496 -13.08 34.26 5.31
CA LYS A 496 -12.14 34.78 6.32
C LYS A 496 -10.69 34.61 5.86
N ASN A 497 -10.42 33.52 5.14
CA ASN A 497 -9.12 33.24 4.53
C ASN A 497 -8.90 34.01 3.21
N SER A 498 -9.87 34.75 2.69
CA SER A 498 -9.69 35.54 1.45
C SER A 498 -8.95 36.86 1.64
N ASN A 499 -8.67 37.32 2.88
CA ASN A 499 -7.77 38.45 3.13
C ASN A 499 -6.28 38.08 2.97
N THR A 500 -5.96 36.79 2.97
CA THR A 500 -4.83 36.25 2.23
C THR A 500 -5.31 35.97 0.82
N SER A 501 -5.08 36.90 -0.10
CA SER A 501 -5.42 36.85 -1.53
C SER A 501 -5.61 35.44 -2.12
N TYR A 502 -6.81 34.88 -2.00
CA TYR A 502 -7.22 33.59 -2.58
C TYR A 502 -8.74 33.60 -2.76
N GLU A 503 -9.19 34.21 -3.85
CA GLU A 503 -10.57 34.06 -4.33
C GLU A 503 -10.75 32.67 -4.98
N GLY A 504 -11.61 31.84 -4.38
CA GLY A 504 -12.27 30.74 -5.08
C GLY A 504 -12.14 29.35 -4.45
N TYR A 505 -12.98 29.04 -3.45
CA TYR A 505 -13.24 27.66 -3.03
C TYR A 505 -14.73 27.36 -3.06
N ASP A 506 -15.20 26.98 -4.26
CA ASP A 506 -16.27 25.99 -4.46
C ASP A 506 -15.83 24.93 -5.49
N LYS A 507 -14.52 24.83 -5.74
CA LYS A 507 -13.91 23.79 -6.55
C LYS A 507 -12.66 23.29 -5.81
N PRO A 508 -12.35 21.98 -5.83
CA PRO A 508 -11.04 21.49 -5.43
C PRO A 508 -9.98 22.25 -6.24
N PHE A 509 -8.74 22.32 -5.75
CA PHE A 509 -7.60 23.07 -6.30
C PHE A 509 -7.13 22.55 -7.69
N ILE A 510 -8.06 22.06 -8.55
CA ILE A 510 -7.92 21.43 -9.88
C ILE A 510 -7.24 22.37 -10.89
N HIS A 511 -6.88 23.57 -10.48
CA HIS A 511 -6.21 24.54 -11.32
C HIS A 511 -4.98 25.03 -10.58
N LEU A 512 -3.83 24.50 -10.97
CA LEU A 512 -2.52 25.08 -10.71
C LEU A 512 -2.55 26.55 -11.18
N SER A 513 -2.93 27.47 -10.30
CA SER A 513 -2.92 28.91 -10.53
C SER A 513 -1.47 29.38 -10.47
N ILE A 514 -0.71 28.99 -11.50
CA ILE A 514 0.70 29.32 -11.64
C ILE A 514 0.77 30.67 -12.35
N PRO A 515 1.32 31.71 -11.71
CA PRO A 515 1.56 32.99 -12.37
C PRO A 515 2.48 32.82 -13.58
N GLN A 516 2.35 33.70 -14.58
CA GLN A 516 3.17 33.62 -15.79
C GLN A 516 4.67 33.64 -15.47
N GLU A 517 5.05 34.41 -14.45
CA GLU A 517 6.42 34.58 -13.96
C GLU A 517 6.97 33.32 -13.27
N GLN A 518 6.11 32.38 -12.90
CA GLN A 518 6.46 31.10 -12.28
C GLN A 518 6.32 29.92 -13.25
N PHE A 519 6.00 30.18 -14.52
CA PHE A 519 5.87 29.19 -15.57
C PHE A 519 7.06 29.27 -16.54
N PHE A 520 7.69 28.12 -16.78
CA PHE A 520 8.93 28.04 -17.57
C PHE A 520 8.86 26.97 -18.66
N ILE A 521 9.35 27.32 -19.85
CA ILE A 521 9.78 26.33 -20.86
C ILE A 521 11.30 26.23 -20.79
N ILE A 522 11.82 25.05 -20.49
CA ILE A 522 13.21 24.86 -20.08
C ILE A 522 13.99 24.11 -21.16
N LYS A 523 15.04 24.77 -21.66
CA LYS A 523 16.01 24.21 -22.62
C LYS A 523 17.30 23.82 -21.90
N ARG A 524 17.24 22.74 -21.11
CA ARG A 524 18.39 22.18 -20.38
C ARG A 524 18.44 20.68 -20.60
N LYS A 525 19.64 20.10 -20.49
CA LYS A 525 19.88 18.66 -20.65
C LYS A 525 20.12 17.93 -19.33
N GLU A 526 20.36 18.69 -18.26
CA GLU A 526 20.63 18.17 -16.92
C GLU A 526 19.58 18.68 -15.94
N TYR A 527 19.09 17.79 -15.07
CA TYR A 527 17.97 18.07 -14.16
C TYR A 527 18.33 19.16 -13.13
N VAL A 528 19.52 19.07 -12.53
CA VAL A 528 20.01 20.07 -11.58
C VAL A 528 20.17 21.43 -12.26
N SER A 529 20.62 21.47 -13.52
CA SER A 529 20.70 22.71 -14.30
C SER A 529 19.33 23.32 -14.61
N ALA A 530 18.31 22.47 -14.82
CA ALA A 530 16.92 22.92 -14.99
C ALA A 530 16.35 23.53 -13.69
N ILE A 531 16.58 22.88 -12.54
CA ILE A 531 16.20 23.42 -11.23
C ILE A 531 16.91 24.74 -10.96
N ASP A 532 18.22 24.80 -11.18
CA ASP A 532 19.01 26.01 -10.99
C ASP A 532 18.45 27.17 -11.84
N TYR A 533 18.14 26.90 -13.11
CA TYR A 533 17.50 27.88 -13.98
C TYR A 533 16.18 28.39 -13.39
N MET A 534 15.29 27.51 -12.92
CA MET A 534 14.02 27.94 -12.31
C MET A 534 14.27 28.79 -11.07
N VAL A 535 15.12 28.36 -10.13
CA VAL A 535 15.35 29.07 -8.87
C VAL A 535 15.94 30.47 -9.10
N ASN A 536 16.88 30.63 -10.05
CA ASN A 536 17.46 31.94 -10.35
C ASN A 536 16.40 32.92 -10.88
N ASN A 537 15.51 32.49 -11.78
CA ASN A 537 14.42 33.34 -12.28
C ASN A 537 13.36 33.61 -11.20
N LEU A 538 13.05 32.61 -10.37
CA LEU A 538 12.10 32.78 -9.26
C LEU A 538 12.62 33.76 -8.20
N SER A 539 13.93 33.86 -8.01
CA SER A 539 14.54 34.81 -7.07
C SER A 539 14.31 36.28 -7.45
N GLU A 540 13.91 36.57 -8.70
CA GLU A 540 13.56 37.93 -9.14
C GLU A 540 12.12 38.32 -8.76
N VAL A 541 11.24 37.34 -8.53
CA VAL A 541 9.80 37.54 -8.32
C VAL A 541 9.29 37.04 -6.97
N LEU A 542 10.06 36.20 -6.28
CA LEU A 542 9.77 35.66 -4.96
C LEU A 542 10.91 35.95 -3.98
N THR A 543 10.56 36.13 -2.71
CA THR A 543 11.54 36.27 -1.63
C THR A 543 12.01 34.87 -1.20
N LEU A 544 13.16 34.44 -1.73
CA LEU A 544 13.81 33.19 -1.35
C LEU A 544 14.96 33.47 -0.38
N ASP A 545 15.12 32.65 0.66
CA ASP A 545 16.31 32.74 1.52
C ASP A 545 17.58 32.25 0.80
N LYS A 546 18.73 32.70 1.30
CA LYS A 546 20.05 32.49 0.67
C LYS A 546 20.40 31.02 0.44
N ASP A 547 19.92 30.13 1.30
CA ASP A 547 20.27 28.72 1.29
C ASP A 547 19.19 27.84 0.63
N PHE A 548 18.07 28.41 0.17
CA PHE A 548 16.97 27.69 -0.46
C PHE A 548 17.42 26.80 -1.62
N LYS A 549 18.17 27.38 -2.57
CA LYS A 549 18.73 26.65 -3.73
C LYS A 549 19.58 25.45 -3.30
N LYS A 550 20.44 25.67 -2.31
CA LYS A 550 21.36 24.64 -1.80
C LYS A 550 20.58 23.49 -1.19
N ARG A 551 19.61 23.79 -0.30
CA ARG A 551 18.74 22.77 0.30
C ARG A 551 17.97 21.96 -0.75
N LEU A 552 17.40 22.64 -1.75
CA LEU A 552 16.65 21.98 -2.82
C LEU A 552 17.51 20.98 -3.63
N ILE A 553 18.71 21.40 -4.04
CA ILE A 553 19.63 20.56 -4.82
C ILE A 553 20.20 19.40 -3.99
N GLU A 554 20.65 19.67 -2.76
CA GLU A 554 21.16 18.63 -1.86
C GLU A 554 20.11 17.54 -1.62
N ARG A 555 18.86 17.93 -1.41
CA ARG A 555 17.75 16.99 -1.23
C ARG A 555 17.44 16.21 -2.51
N GLU A 556 17.43 16.84 -3.68
CA GLU A 556 17.21 16.09 -4.94
C GLU A 556 18.34 15.08 -5.22
N ASN A 557 19.58 15.39 -4.85
CA ASN A 557 20.69 14.45 -4.95
C ASN A 557 20.58 13.29 -3.95
N LYS A 558 20.13 13.54 -2.71
CA LYS A 558 19.91 12.52 -1.67
C LYS A 558 18.71 11.62 -2.01
N SER A 559 17.65 12.21 -2.55
CA SER A 559 16.38 11.56 -2.84
C SER A 559 15.70 12.20 -4.05
N PRO A 560 15.99 11.70 -5.27
CA PRO A 560 15.33 12.18 -6.48
C PRO A 560 13.81 12.12 -6.35
N THR A 561 13.11 13.22 -6.64
CA THR A 561 11.64 13.25 -6.67
C THR A 561 11.08 13.17 -8.07
N ALA A 562 11.66 12.27 -8.86
CA ALA A 562 11.11 11.85 -10.13
C ALA A 562 10.06 10.75 -9.89
N PHE A 563 8.80 11.07 -10.15
CA PHE A 563 7.67 10.15 -10.11
C PHE A 563 7.47 9.49 -11.48
N ASP A 564 6.62 8.47 -11.51
CA ASP A 564 6.11 7.94 -12.78
C ASP A 564 5.34 9.02 -13.55
N ASN A 565 5.12 8.81 -14.85
CA ASN A 565 4.45 9.75 -15.76
C ASN A 565 5.22 11.06 -16.04
N TYR A 566 6.56 11.06 -16.06
CA TYR A 566 7.36 12.22 -16.47
C TYR A 566 7.33 13.43 -15.53
N VAL A 567 7.00 13.27 -14.25
CA VAL A 567 6.91 14.40 -13.31
C VAL A 567 8.05 14.40 -12.29
N GLY A 568 8.69 15.55 -12.10
CA GLY A 568 9.58 15.86 -10.99
C GLY A 568 8.90 16.82 -10.02
N LEU A 569 8.96 16.56 -8.71
CA LEU A 569 8.34 17.39 -7.66
C LEU A 569 9.38 17.95 -6.67
N PRO A 570 10.37 18.74 -7.12
CA PRO A 570 11.38 19.29 -6.23
C PRO A 570 10.71 20.25 -5.24
N HIS A 571 10.98 20.07 -3.95
CA HIS A 571 10.40 20.89 -2.90
C HIS A 571 11.38 21.11 -1.75
N ALA A 572 11.31 22.28 -1.11
CA ALA A 572 12.12 22.62 0.05
C ALA A 572 11.42 23.70 0.90
N VAL A 573 11.78 23.76 2.17
CA VAL A 573 11.39 24.86 3.06
C VAL A 573 12.13 26.15 2.69
N ASN A 574 11.42 27.26 2.61
CA ASN A 574 11.89 28.63 2.37
C ASN A 574 11.67 29.47 3.63
N TYR A 575 12.75 29.93 4.24
CA TYR A 575 12.70 30.78 5.45
C TYR A 575 12.59 32.27 5.11
N GLY A 576 12.60 32.63 3.82
CA GLY A 576 12.56 34.01 3.35
C GLY A 576 11.15 34.57 3.13
N SER A 577 10.11 33.73 3.19
CA SER A 577 8.73 34.14 2.96
C SER A 577 7.74 33.23 3.67
N ASP A 578 6.57 33.79 4.00
CA ASP A 578 5.44 33.12 4.63
C ASP A 578 4.44 32.56 3.60
N LYS A 579 4.74 32.73 2.30
CA LYS A 579 3.84 32.36 1.21
C LYS A 579 4.23 31.03 0.61
N PHE A 580 3.30 30.07 0.62
CA PHE A 580 3.38 28.90 -0.25
C PHE A 580 3.35 29.33 -1.71
N SER A 581 4.28 28.82 -2.52
CA SER A 581 4.34 29.11 -3.96
C SER A 581 4.59 27.83 -4.77
N ILE A 582 4.00 27.78 -5.97
CA ILE A 582 4.13 26.66 -6.91
C ILE A 582 4.63 27.20 -8.24
N SER A 583 5.75 26.65 -8.71
CA SER A 583 6.28 26.93 -10.03
C SER A 583 6.22 25.70 -10.93
N MET A 584 6.05 25.90 -12.24
CA MET A 584 6.04 24.83 -13.23
C MET A 584 7.10 25.06 -14.31
N GLY A 585 7.88 24.03 -14.57
CA GLY A 585 8.84 23.95 -15.66
C GLY A 585 8.49 22.81 -16.60
N ILE A 586 8.44 23.08 -17.91
CA ILE A 586 8.28 22.04 -18.94
C ILE A 586 9.60 21.93 -19.69
N LEU A 587 10.24 20.77 -19.60
CA LEU A 587 11.44 20.44 -20.36
C LEU A 587 11.07 20.15 -21.82
N GLU A 588 11.83 20.72 -22.75
CA GLU A 588 11.62 20.44 -24.19
C GLU A 588 11.80 18.94 -24.48
N GLU A 589 12.86 18.37 -23.92
CA GLU A 589 13.24 16.96 -24.01
C GLU A 589 13.22 16.31 -22.61
N PRO A 590 12.84 15.02 -22.50
CA PRO A 590 12.87 14.32 -21.22
C PRO A 590 14.32 14.17 -20.70
N ILE A 591 14.49 14.35 -19.40
CA ILE A 591 15.76 14.16 -18.68
C ILE A 591 15.60 12.99 -17.71
N VAL A 592 16.53 12.05 -17.72
CA VAL A 592 16.56 10.97 -16.72
C VAL A 592 17.01 11.51 -15.37
N TRP A 593 16.21 11.32 -14.32
CA TRP A 593 16.53 11.68 -12.95
C TRP A 593 16.18 10.52 -12.00
N GLY A 594 17.18 9.98 -11.29
CA GLY A 594 17.01 8.75 -10.52
C GLY A 594 16.73 7.54 -11.44
N LYS A 595 15.53 6.95 -11.32
CA LYS A 595 15.08 5.80 -12.14
C LYS A 595 14.07 6.17 -13.22
N ASN A 596 13.62 7.42 -13.24
CA ASN A 596 12.49 7.86 -14.04
C ASN A 596 12.92 8.97 -15.01
N GLU A 597 12.24 9.04 -16.15
CA GLU A 597 12.35 10.19 -17.04
C GLU A 597 11.47 11.31 -16.50
N VAL A 598 11.94 12.56 -16.57
CA VAL A 598 11.22 13.76 -16.14
C VAL A 598 11.09 14.71 -17.32
N ARG A 599 9.88 15.24 -17.53
CA ARG A 599 9.57 16.24 -18.54
C ARG A 599 8.81 17.43 -17.96
N LEU A 600 8.02 17.21 -16.92
CA LEU A 600 7.34 18.25 -16.16
C LEU A 600 8.00 18.38 -14.79
N ILE A 601 8.34 19.60 -14.39
CA ILE A 601 8.87 19.93 -13.06
C ILE A 601 7.81 20.79 -12.37
N ILE A 602 7.29 20.34 -11.23
CA ILE A 602 6.43 21.12 -10.35
C ILE A 602 7.25 21.43 -9.10
N MET A 603 7.70 22.67 -8.95
CA MET A 603 8.52 23.08 -7.82
C MET A 603 7.63 23.65 -6.71
N LEU A 604 7.75 23.11 -5.50
CA LEU A 604 7.04 23.63 -4.32
C LEU A 604 8.00 24.41 -3.43
N ILE A 605 7.59 25.62 -3.11
CA ILE A 605 8.31 26.53 -2.21
C ILE A 605 7.44 26.61 -0.98
N VAL A 606 7.80 25.82 0.03
CA VAL A 606 7.02 25.68 1.27
C VAL A 606 7.59 26.67 2.28
N PRO A 607 6.81 27.55 2.92
CA PRO A 607 7.34 28.42 3.95
C PRO A 607 7.59 27.65 5.26
N ASP A 608 8.23 28.30 6.22
CA ASP A 608 8.35 27.76 7.58
C ASP A 608 6.96 27.59 8.23
N GLU A 609 6.81 26.54 9.02
CA GLU A 609 5.54 26.15 9.64
C GLU A 609 5.01 27.18 10.64
N ASN A 610 5.89 27.97 11.25
CA ASN A 610 5.48 29.11 12.07
C ASN A 610 4.53 30.06 11.33
N ASN A 611 4.53 30.00 9.99
CA ASN A 611 3.82 30.91 9.11
C ASN A 611 2.80 30.22 8.18
N ILE A 612 2.56 28.90 8.31
CA ILE A 612 1.57 28.20 7.47
C ILE A 612 0.76 27.14 8.21
N ASP A 613 -0.52 27.05 7.82
CA ASP A 613 -1.44 26.00 8.23
C ASP A 613 -1.03 24.64 7.64
N PRO A 614 -0.69 23.63 8.47
CA PRO A 614 -0.39 22.28 8.01
C PRO A 614 -1.49 21.67 7.13
N ASP A 615 -2.76 22.02 7.35
CA ASP A 615 -3.88 21.52 6.54
C ASP A 615 -3.77 22.03 5.10
N MET A 616 -3.29 23.26 4.90
CA MET A 616 -3.00 23.81 3.58
C MET A 616 -1.91 22.98 2.90
N VAL A 617 -0.80 22.71 3.59
CA VAL A 617 0.33 21.93 3.03
C VAL A 617 -0.15 20.56 2.58
N ILE A 618 -0.87 19.84 3.43
CA ILE A 618 -1.43 18.52 3.14
C ILE A 618 -2.32 18.58 1.89
N SER A 619 -3.24 19.54 1.83
CA SER A 619 -4.19 19.67 0.72
C SER A 619 -3.48 19.90 -0.62
N VAL A 620 -2.43 20.73 -0.65
CA VAL A 620 -1.65 21.01 -1.85
C VAL A 620 -0.86 19.78 -2.31
N TYR A 621 -0.22 19.06 -1.39
CA TYR A 621 0.48 17.83 -1.77
C TYR A 621 -0.47 16.77 -2.32
N GLU A 622 -1.64 16.58 -1.71
CA GLU A 622 -2.64 15.64 -2.21
C GLU A 622 -3.11 15.99 -3.62
N GLU A 623 -3.42 17.26 -3.86
CA GLU A 623 -3.82 17.79 -5.16
C GLU A 623 -2.79 17.47 -6.23
N ILE A 624 -1.53 17.85 -5.97
CA ILE A 624 -0.46 17.73 -6.96
C ILE A 624 -0.17 16.26 -7.23
N LEU A 625 -0.15 15.41 -6.20
CA LEU A 625 0.05 13.98 -6.40
C LEU A 625 -1.12 13.33 -7.15
N LYS A 626 -2.38 13.75 -6.93
CA LYS A 626 -3.54 13.33 -7.73
C LYS A 626 -3.38 13.75 -9.20
N ILE A 627 -2.91 14.97 -9.48
CA ILE A 627 -2.61 15.44 -10.83
C ILE A 627 -1.51 14.58 -11.49
N CYS A 628 -0.45 14.26 -10.76
CA CYS A 628 0.65 13.42 -11.25
C CYS A 628 0.21 11.99 -11.64
N GLN A 629 -0.87 11.48 -11.05
CA GLN A 629 -1.45 10.19 -11.40
C GLN A 629 -2.29 10.22 -12.70
N ASN A 630 -2.76 11.40 -13.14
CA ASN A 630 -3.52 11.54 -14.38
C ASN A 630 -2.59 11.57 -15.60
N LYS A 631 -2.20 10.38 -16.06
CA LYS A 631 -1.27 10.20 -17.19
C LYS A 631 -1.67 10.98 -18.45
N LYS A 632 -2.96 10.99 -18.81
CA LYS A 632 -3.45 11.69 -20.01
C LYS A 632 -3.23 13.20 -19.88
N PHE A 633 -3.57 13.76 -18.72
CA PHE A 633 -3.38 15.18 -18.46
C PHE A 633 -1.90 15.58 -18.45
N ILE A 634 -1.03 14.77 -17.83
CA ILE A 634 0.41 15.02 -17.85
C ILE A 634 1.00 14.95 -19.27
N GLU A 635 0.56 14.00 -20.10
CA GLU A 635 0.97 13.90 -21.50
C GLU A 635 0.54 15.12 -22.32
N GLU A 636 -0.61 15.72 -22.02
CA GLU A 636 -1.08 16.97 -22.64
C GLU A 636 -0.28 18.18 -22.12
N LEU A 637 -0.02 18.27 -20.81
CA LEU A 637 0.83 19.31 -20.22
C LEU A 637 2.23 19.30 -20.83
N CYS A 638 2.83 18.13 -21.03
CA CYS A 638 4.15 18.00 -21.64
C CYS A 638 4.25 18.53 -23.09
N LYS A 639 3.11 18.71 -23.78
CA LYS A 639 3.05 19.25 -25.14
C LYS A 639 2.95 20.77 -25.18
N VAL A 640 2.61 21.40 -24.06
CA VAL A 640 2.50 22.85 -23.95
C VAL A 640 3.84 23.51 -24.25
N ARG A 641 3.80 24.60 -25.04
CA ARG A 641 4.98 25.40 -25.42
C ARG A 641 4.85 26.87 -25.07
N SER A 642 3.73 27.30 -24.49
CA SER A 642 3.51 28.68 -24.06
C SER A 642 2.59 28.76 -22.84
N TYR A 643 2.68 29.84 -22.06
CA TYR A 643 1.79 30.08 -20.93
C TYR A 643 0.32 30.16 -21.35
N LYS A 644 0.05 30.69 -22.55
CA LYS A 644 -1.30 30.74 -23.13
C LYS A 644 -1.88 29.33 -23.36
N GLU A 645 -1.08 28.44 -23.95
CA GLU A 645 -1.49 27.03 -24.15
C GLU A 645 -1.74 26.31 -22.81
N PHE A 646 -0.92 26.59 -21.78
CA PHE A 646 -1.14 26.09 -20.43
C PHE A 646 -2.51 26.53 -19.89
N LEU A 647 -2.84 27.82 -20.00
CA LEU A 647 -4.13 28.35 -19.56
C LEU A 647 -5.31 27.75 -20.34
N ASP A 648 -5.16 27.56 -21.65
CA ASP A 648 -6.20 26.96 -22.50
C ASP A 648 -6.45 25.48 -22.14
N LEU A 649 -5.38 24.73 -21.85
CA LEU A 649 -5.48 23.35 -21.38
C LEU A 649 -6.18 23.27 -20.00
N ASN A 650 -5.75 24.11 -19.05
CA ASN A 650 -6.38 24.20 -17.73
C ASN A 650 -7.85 24.62 -17.80
N ARG A 651 -8.28 25.36 -18.83
CA ARG A 651 -9.69 25.74 -19.04
C ARG A 651 -10.52 24.61 -19.66
N LYS A 652 -9.93 23.76 -20.51
CA LYS A 652 -10.65 22.64 -21.15
C LYS A 652 -11.03 21.53 -20.17
N GLU A 653 -10.18 21.28 -19.17
CA GLU A 653 -10.45 20.35 -18.07
C GLU A 653 -11.42 20.92 -17.00
N LYS A 654 -11.94 22.16 -17.16
CA LYS A 654 -12.96 22.74 -16.27
C LYS A 654 -14.38 22.17 -16.46
N PHE A 655 -14.60 21.35 -17.48
CA PHE A 655 -15.91 20.87 -17.94
C PHE A 655 -16.07 19.36 -17.85
#